data_AF-A0A7C6N1D3-F1
#
_entry.id   AF-A0A7C6N1D3-F1
#
_cell.length_a   1.000
_cell.length_b   1.000
_cell.length_c   1.000
_cell.angle_alpha   90.00
_cell.angle_beta   90.00
_cell.angle_gamma   90.00
#
_symmetry.space_group_name_H-M   'P 1'
#
loop_
_entity.id
_entity.type
_entity.pdbx_description
1 polymer ?
#
loop_
_entity_poly.entity_id
_entity_poly.type
_entity_poly.pdbx_seq_one_letter_code
_entity_poly.pdbx_strand_id
1 'polypeptide(L)'
;MDFNRIIINTSAGKGKKTQGITRWEIGSDTAGVEEASSKGIVFPTKEGEFKIRAVSFQSKLKYNLWLKDKKANSKYITAASDWYTIRVLESEGLAIVHTQQQLDKALKSEAFKEIAIVTNKEEKFVINKGDYLTKSLNVDSPKADVENHGTFKEITINAIKDTTWIEYANGNIIHILDKNLSFTVDKNSEIKRIIIDSLDSVVNLEINGKVEEIKVLQPSQINLSGNSKNVSISVETGAEGTVIDRSSATIELHIDNKSGKPVIVTKNKTNAQTIGIGENKTINDTSLPTTTSPSPTKPSTGGSGDGPVANPDDLSYEGYELKWSDEFNGTSLNKDDWNVETHEVGWVNNELQEYVDSEQNIFVDNGNLVIKPIKSVADNGAVTYTSGRVNTQNKHDYIYGLFEVRAKVPAGKGYLPAFWLMATDENLYGQWPRCGEIDIMEIMGQETNKLYGTVHYGNPHSESQGTYVLKKDNFADNYHTFSCEWEPGKIRWYVDGILYHEERDWYSTTVGQGTVTYPAPFDQQFYMILNLAVGGNWVGNPDATTDFDSAAYVIDYVKVYQKDSYDENVTRPIKEVVLRDPDNNGNYINNGDFSIIEDLNNDDGWKFMTALEGEAVASISNNEIIITTSNAGTVDYSVQLVQADIPLEKGATYTVSFDAKASEARSLKVAVKAPDRGYTEYMTAKTVELTTDKNAYVYEFKMESDSDSNGRLEFNMGATASTADIYISNVSIKKTKPADPSQKEVKTILADGNYVYNGGFQEGDAYLAYWEIINNVQASVSVTKENMA
;
A
#
# COMPACT_ATOMS: atom_id res chain seq x y z
N MET A 1 12.50 -38.35 -4.70
CA MET A 1 12.74 -37.99 -6.13
C MET A 1 14.14 -37.44 -6.21
N ASP A 2 14.92 -37.84 -7.22
CA ASP A 2 16.35 -37.54 -7.31
C ASP A 2 16.58 -36.21 -8.07
N PHE A 3 17.17 -35.21 -7.42
CA PHE A 3 17.37 -33.86 -7.99
C PHE A 3 18.77 -33.31 -7.70
N ASN A 4 19.24 -32.39 -8.54
CA ASN A 4 20.56 -31.75 -8.37
C ASN A 4 20.48 -30.26 -8.02
N ARG A 5 19.31 -29.63 -8.24
CA ARG A 5 19.03 -28.23 -7.93
C ARG A 5 17.55 -28.10 -7.59
N ILE A 6 17.21 -27.29 -6.59
CA ILE A 6 15.83 -26.95 -6.26
C ILE A 6 15.66 -25.46 -6.58
N ILE A 7 15.03 -25.17 -7.72
CA ILE A 7 14.62 -23.80 -8.08
C ILE A 7 13.16 -23.69 -7.68
N ILE A 8 12.88 -23.03 -6.57
CA ILE A 8 11.50 -22.86 -6.17
C ILE A 8 10.96 -21.59 -6.81
N ASN A 9 10.17 -21.75 -7.88
CA ASN A 9 9.55 -20.62 -8.56
C ASN A 9 8.03 -20.65 -8.35
N THR A 10 7.44 -19.52 -8.01
CA THR A 10 6.00 -19.40 -7.74
C THR A 10 5.28 -18.89 -8.97
N SER A 11 4.82 -19.78 -9.85
CA SER A 11 3.94 -19.40 -10.95
C SER A 11 2.50 -19.83 -10.66
N ALA A 12 1.57 -18.88 -10.64
CA ALA A 12 0.15 -19.21 -10.79
C ALA A 12 -0.10 -19.66 -12.24
N GLY A 13 -0.98 -20.65 -12.44
CA GLY A 13 -1.42 -21.02 -13.78
C GLY A 13 -2.02 -19.82 -14.52
N LYS A 14 -1.93 -19.81 -15.86
CA LYS A 14 -2.41 -18.73 -16.74
C LYS A 14 -3.69 -18.07 -16.21
N GLY A 15 -3.63 -16.76 -15.95
CA GLY A 15 -4.81 -15.94 -15.63
C GLY A 15 -5.12 -15.71 -14.14
N LYS A 16 -4.19 -15.95 -13.21
CA LYS A 16 -4.36 -15.58 -11.79
C LYS A 16 -3.18 -14.77 -11.27
N LYS A 17 -3.45 -13.62 -10.63
CA LYS A 17 -2.45 -12.77 -9.96
C LYS A 17 -1.70 -13.58 -8.89
N THR A 18 -0.38 -13.50 -8.88
CA THR A 18 0.49 -14.15 -7.89
C THR A 18 0.61 -13.31 -6.63
N GLN A 19 -0.12 -13.67 -5.57
CA GLN A 19 0.26 -13.34 -4.20
C GLN A 19 0.41 -14.64 -3.40
N GLY A 20 1.50 -14.72 -2.62
CA GLY A 20 1.58 -15.60 -1.46
C GLY A 20 2.17 -16.99 -1.67
N ILE A 21 3.50 -17.10 -1.77
CA ILE A 21 4.22 -18.08 -0.93
C ILE A 21 5.22 -17.27 -0.12
N THR A 22 5.12 -17.32 1.20
CA THR A 22 5.92 -16.45 2.09
C THR A 22 7.14 -17.18 2.68
N ARG A 23 7.17 -18.52 2.75
CA ARG A 23 8.35 -19.28 3.22
C ARG A 23 8.29 -20.78 2.89
N TRP A 24 9.46 -21.41 2.73
CA TRP A 24 9.63 -22.85 2.71
C TRP A 24 10.23 -23.34 4.03
N GLU A 25 9.72 -24.45 4.55
CA GLU A 25 10.34 -25.11 5.70
C GLU A 25 11.10 -26.36 5.26
N ILE A 26 12.29 -26.54 5.83
CA ILE A 26 13.17 -27.68 5.60
C ILE A 26 13.25 -28.47 6.92
N GLY A 27 13.03 -29.79 6.85
CA GLY A 27 13.00 -30.66 8.02
C GLY A 27 14.35 -30.70 8.76
N SER A 28 14.31 -31.06 10.05
CA SER A 28 15.37 -30.90 11.06
C SER A 28 16.73 -31.61 10.84
N ASP A 29 16.95 -32.28 9.70
CA ASP A 29 18.27 -32.79 9.30
C ASP A 29 18.92 -31.82 8.29
N THR A 30 19.34 -30.65 8.79
CA THR A 30 19.82 -29.52 7.96
C THR A 30 21.34 -29.49 7.75
N ALA A 31 22.04 -30.60 7.99
CA ALA A 31 23.48 -30.69 7.75
C ALA A 31 23.79 -30.68 6.24
N GLY A 32 23.76 -29.51 5.61
CA GLY A 32 24.13 -29.32 4.21
C GLY A 32 23.13 -28.53 3.36
N VAL A 33 22.43 -27.55 3.93
CA VAL A 33 21.54 -26.65 3.19
C VAL A 33 21.89 -25.20 3.51
N GLU A 34 22.20 -24.40 2.50
CA GLU A 34 22.44 -22.95 2.64
C GLU A 34 21.30 -22.19 1.96
N GLU A 35 20.68 -21.27 2.71
CA GLU A 35 19.49 -20.51 2.30
C GLU A 35 19.90 -19.22 1.56
N ALA A 36 19.31 -18.98 0.39
CA ALA A 36 19.49 -17.76 -0.39
C ALA A 36 18.15 -17.02 -0.55
N SER A 37 18.11 -15.82 0.04
CA SER A 37 17.12 -14.74 -0.13
C SER A 37 15.62 -15.07 0.13
N SER A 38 14.82 -14.02 0.28
CA SER A 38 13.36 -14.06 0.49
C SER A 38 12.57 -14.68 -0.68
N LYS A 39 13.24 -15.07 -1.77
CA LYS A 39 12.65 -15.71 -2.95
C LYS A 39 12.83 -17.25 -2.99
N GLY A 40 13.49 -17.84 -1.98
CA GLY A 40 13.41 -19.29 -1.73
C GLY A 40 14.23 -20.20 -2.65
N ILE A 41 15.42 -19.78 -3.11
CA ILE A 41 16.33 -20.71 -3.80
C ILE A 41 17.16 -21.46 -2.76
N VAL A 42 17.00 -22.78 -2.73
CA VAL A 42 17.70 -23.67 -1.80
C VAL A 42 18.78 -24.42 -2.55
N PHE A 43 20.04 -24.15 -2.22
CA PHE A 43 21.17 -24.90 -2.77
C PHE A 43 21.61 -25.98 -1.77
N PRO A 44 21.43 -27.27 -2.08
CA PRO A 44 21.95 -28.34 -1.23
C PRO A 44 23.48 -28.43 -1.39
N THR A 45 24.19 -28.45 -0.25
CA THR A 45 25.65 -28.50 -0.18
C THR A 45 26.20 -29.92 0.08
N LYS A 46 25.31 -30.92 0.26
CA LYS A 46 25.67 -32.35 0.40
C LYS A 46 24.61 -33.27 -0.22
N GLU A 47 25.04 -34.47 -0.65
CA GLU A 47 24.14 -35.57 -1.03
C GLU A 47 23.30 -36.01 0.18
N GLY A 48 22.00 -36.20 0.00
CA GLY A 48 21.11 -36.57 1.10
C GLY A 48 19.62 -36.53 0.78
N GLU A 49 18.80 -37.08 1.67
CA GLU A 49 17.34 -36.92 1.63
C GLU A 49 16.93 -35.74 2.51
N PHE A 50 16.21 -34.78 1.93
CA PHE A 50 15.72 -33.59 2.57
C PHE A 50 14.21 -33.58 2.52
N LYS A 51 13.58 -33.17 3.62
CA LYS A 51 12.14 -32.92 3.65
C LYS A 51 11.89 -31.44 3.42
N ILE A 52 11.07 -31.09 2.44
CA ILE A 52 10.61 -29.72 2.24
C ILE A 52 9.08 -29.67 2.34
N ARG A 53 8.54 -28.57 2.84
CA ARG A 53 7.12 -28.26 2.72
C ARG A 53 6.91 -26.80 2.34
N ALA A 54 5.92 -26.56 1.49
CA ALA A 54 5.43 -25.22 1.23
C ALA A 54 4.64 -24.79 2.47
N VAL A 55 5.00 -23.66 3.08
CA VAL A 55 4.16 -23.06 4.12
C VAL A 55 3.40 -21.92 3.48
N SER A 56 2.09 -22.08 3.41
CA SER A 56 1.16 -21.03 3.03
C SER A 56 0.26 -20.73 4.22
N PHE A 57 0.01 -19.45 4.47
CA PHE A 57 -0.99 -19.00 5.44
C PHE A 57 -2.44 -19.28 4.97
N GLN A 58 -2.63 -19.58 3.68
CA GLN A 58 -3.94 -19.90 3.11
C GLN A 58 -4.11 -21.42 3.00
N SER A 59 -4.98 -22.00 3.84
CA SER A 59 -5.23 -23.44 3.93
C SER A 59 -5.86 -24.09 2.68
N LYS A 60 -6.06 -23.35 1.58
CA LYS A 60 -6.79 -23.83 0.39
C LYS A 60 -6.17 -23.49 -0.97
N LEU A 61 -5.01 -22.82 -1.05
CA LEU A 61 -4.36 -22.59 -2.35
C LEU A 61 -3.52 -23.79 -2.78
N LYS A 62 -3.78 -24.27 -4.00
CA LYS A 62 -2.95 -25.27 -4.70
C LYS A 62 -1.77 -24.54 -5.35
N TYR A 63 -0.60 -24.60 -4.73
CA TYR A 63 0.63 -24.09 -5.34
C TYR A 63 1.25 -25.14 -6.25
N ASN A 64 1.97 -24.68 -7.26
CA ASN A 64 2.77 -25.55 -8.08
C ASN A 64 4.23 -25.41 -7.66
N LEU A 65 4.79 -26.46 -7.06
CA LEU A 65 6.23 -26.56 -6.88
C LEU A 65 6.85 -26.97 -8.22
N TRP A 66 7.78 -26.15 -8.70
CA TRP A 66 8.55 -26.43 -9.91
C TRP A 66 9.86 -27.11 -9.52
N LEU A 67 10.03 -28.38 -9.88
CA LEU A 67 11.31 -29.09 -9.69
C LEU A 67 11.94 -29.35 -11.04
N LYS A 68 13.23 -29.08 -11.18
CA LYS A 68 14.01 -29.26 -12.41
C LYS A 68 15.10 -30.30 -12.19
N ASP A 69 15.11 -31.35 -12.99
CA ASP A 69 16.14 -32.41 -12.95
C ASP A 69 17.35 -32.13 -13.86
N LYS A 70 18.36 -33.03 -13.87
CA LYS A 70 19.58 -32.95 -14.72
C LYS A 70 19.29 -32.85 -16.22
N LYS A 71 18.09 -33.19 -16.69
CA LYS A 71 17.68 -33.16 -18.11
C LYS A 71 16.74 -31.99 -18.42
N ALA A 72 16.61 -31.05 -17.49
CA ALA A 72 15.66 -29.94 -17.56
C ALA A 72 14.20 -30.40 -17.63
N ASN A 73 13.86 -31.61 -17.17
CA ASN A 73 12.47 -32.01 -17.04
C ASN A 73 11.87 -31.23 -15.88
N SER A 74 10.80 -30.49 -16.17
CA SER A 74 10.00 -29.80 -15.17
C SER A 74 8.93 -30.76 -14.64
N LYS A 75 8.80 -30.82 -13.32
CA LYS A 75 7.67 -31.49 -12.69
C LYS A 75 6.90 -30.49 -11.84
N TYR A 76 5.60 -30.41 -12.14
CA TYR A 76 4.63 -29.71 -11.31
C TYR A 76 4.21 -30.64 -10.18
N ILE A 77 4.37 -30.20 -8.94
CA ILE A 77 3.80 -30.87 -7.79
C ILE A 77 2.81 -29.92 -7.14
N THR A 78 1.57 -30.37 -6.97
CA THR A 78 0.55 -29.60 -6.23
C THR A 78 0.94 -29.57 -4.76
N ALA A 79 1.22 -28.40 -4.21
CA ALA A 79 1.45 -28.23 -2.79
C ALA A 79 0.19 -28.68 -2.03
N ALA A 80 0.41 -29.63 -1.12
CA ALA A 80 -0.50 -30.05 -0.08
C ALA A 80 0.19 -29.78 1.26
N SER A 81 -0.53 -29.88 2.36
CA SER A 81 -0.06 -29.73 3.75
C SER A 81 1.05 -30.72 4.18
N ASP A 82 1.56 -31.56 3.28
CA ASP A 82 2.44 -32.69 3.55
C ASP A 82 3.91 -32.39 3.23
N TRP A 83 4.81 -33.05 3.96
CA TRP A 83 6.25 -33.00 3.72
C TRP A 83 6.66 -33.82 2.49
N TYR A 84 7.38 -33.20 1.56
CA TYR A 84 7.98 -33.87 0.40
C TYR A 84 9.40 -34.32 0.69
N THR A 85 9.71 -35.60 0.46
CA THR A 85 11.11 -36.10 0.54
C THR A 85 11.78 -35.97 -0.82
N ILE A 86 12.77 -35.08 -0.88
CA ILE A 86 13.64 -34.86 -2.02
C ILE A 86 14.98 -35.52 -1.73
N ARG A 87 15.45 -36.36 -2.65
CA ARG A 87 16.79 -36.92 -2.59
C ARG A 87 17.66 -36.06 -3.48
N VAL A 88 18.64 -35.38 -2.90
CA VAL A 88 19.64 -34.67 -3.68
C VAL A 88 20.75 -35.64 -4.00
N LEU A 89 20.94 -35.91 -5.29
CA LEU A 89 22.10 -36.66 -5.77
C LEU A 89 23.21 -35.66 -6.05
N GLU A 90 24.42 -35.97 -5.58
CA GLU A 90 25.69 -35.26 -5.78
C GLU A 90 25.63 -34.12 -6.83
N SER A 91 25.81 -32.87 -6.37
CA SER A 91 26.06 -31.73 -7.24
C SER A 91 27.52 -31.74 -7.71
N GLU A 92 27.95 -32.84 -8.35
CA GLU A 92 29.26 -32.88 -8.99
C GLU A 92 29.41 -31.65 -9.90
N GLY A 93 30.30 -30.75 -9.51
CA GLY A 93 30.63 -29.56 -10.24
C GLY A 93 29.78 -28.31 -9.98
N LEU A 94 29.04 -28.19 -8.88
CA LEU A 94 28.52 -26.89 -8.43
C LEU A 94 29.46 -26.23 -7.40
N ALA A 95 29.77 -24.94 -7.59
CA ALA A 95 30.42 -24.11 -6.57
C ALA A 95 29.46 -23.03 -6.09
N ILE A 96 29.13 -23.02 -4.79
CA ILE A 96 28.42 -21.92 -4.14
C ILE A 96 29.48 -21.01 -3.53
N VAL A 97 29.37 -19.71 -3.81
CA VAL A 97 30.35 -18.71 -3.39
C VAL A 97 29.63 -17.53 -2.74
N HIS A 98 30.15 -17.11 -1.61
CA HIS A 98 29.62 -15.99 -0.82
C HIS A 98 30.57 -14.80 -0.81
N THR A 99 31.83 -14.98 -1.24
CA THR A 99 32.87 -13.95 -1.25
C THR A 99 33.65 -13.97 -2.56
N GLN A 100 34.26 -12.85 -2.94
CA GLN A 100 35.10 -12.75 -4.14
C GLN A 100 36.21 -13.81 -4.17
N GLN A 101 36.84 -14.12 -3.03
CA GLN A 101 37.93 -15.11 -2.97
C GLN A 101 37.43 -16.52 -3.33
N GLN A 102 36.20 -16.87 -2.93
CA GLN A 102 35.58 -18.14 -3.28
C GLN A 102 35.21 -18.19 -4.76
N LEU A 103 34.70 -17.07 -5.31
CA LEU A 103 34.43 -16.92 -6.74
C LEU A 103 35.69 -17.12 -7.58
N ASP A 104 36.79 -16.46 -7.24
CA ASP A 104 38.07 -16.59 -7.95
C ASP A 104 38.59 -18.04 -7.96
N LYS A 105 38.41 -18.76 -6.86
CA LYS A 105 38.78 -20.17 -6.75
C LYS A 105 37.87 -21.05 -7.61
N ALA A 106 36.56 -20.78 -7.61
CA ALA A 106 35.58 -21.54 -8.38
C ALA A 106 35.77 -21.38 -9.89
N LEU A 107 36.08 -20.16 -10.36
CA LEU A 107 36.33 -19.86 -11.77
C LEU A 107 37.56 -20.62 -12.31
N LYS A 108 38.61 -20.77 -11.50
CA LYS A 108 39.86 -21.47 -11.89
C LYS A 108 39.77 -23.00 -11.87
N SER A 109 38.80 -23.57 -11.16
CA SER A 109 38.70 -25.01 -10.96
C SER A 109 37.93 -25.67 -12.11
N GLU A 110 38.53 -26.62 -12.82
CA GLU A 110 37.85 -27.39 -13.88
C GLU A 110 36.76 -28.32 -13.35
N ALA A 111 36.77 -28.60 -12.04
CA ALA A 111 35.80 -29.46 -11.39
C ALA A 111 34.39 -28.85 -11.40
N PHE A 112 34.27 -27.52 -11.41
CA PHE A 112 32.96 -26.86 -11.36
C PHE A 112 32.42 -26.56 -12.77
N LYS A 113 31.23 -27.06 -13.07
CA LYS A 113 30.43 -26.76 -14.27
C LYS A 113 29.31 -25.75 -13.99
N GLU A 114 29.05 -25.42 -12.73
CA GLU A 114 28.09 -24.39 -12.33
C GLU A 114 28.68 -23.58 -11.17
N ILE A 115 28.48 -22.27 -11.18
CA ILE A 115 28.87 -21.37 -10.10
C ILE A 115 27.63 -20.59 -9.67
N ALA A 116 27.37 -20.53 -8.37
CA ALA A 116 26.28 -19.77 -7.78
C ALA A 116 26.87 -18.72 -6.82
N ILE A 117 26.70 -17.44 -7.15
CA ILE A 117 27.00 -16.33 -6.25
C ILE A 117 25.78 -16.09 -5.38
N VAL A 118 25.92 -16.30 -4.07
CA VAL A 118 24.83 -16.27 -3.11
C VAL A 118 25.25 -15.45 -1.90
N THR A 119 24.73 -14.25 -1.72
CA THR A 119 24.98 -13.48 -0.50
C THR A 119 23.90 -12.43 -0.25
N ASN A 120 23.55 -12.22 1.01
CA ASN A 120 22.65 -11.14 1.43
C ASN A 120 23.42 -9.97 2.08
N LYS A 121 24.75 -9.92 1.88
CA LYS A 121 25.62 -8.85 2.35
C LYS A 121 25.94 -7.90 1.20
N GLU A 122 26.26 -6.66 1.55
CA GLU A 122 26.83 -5.71 0.61
C GLU A 122 28.25 -6.14 0.23
N GLU A 123 28.39 -6.72 -0.95
CA GLU A 123 29.67 -7.15 -1.50
C GLU A 123 29.74 -6.83 -2.99
N LYS A 124 30.95 -6.57 -3.49
CA LYS A 124 31.20 -6.37 -4.93
C LYS A 124 31.92 -7.60 -5.49
N PHE A 125 31.30 -8.24 -6.48
CA PHE A 125 31.91 -9.33 -7.23
C PHE A 125 32.43 -8.84 -8.58
N VAL A 126 33.68 -9.17 -8.89
CA VAL A 126 34.31 -8.92 -10.19
C VAL A 126 34.67 -10.26 -10.80
N ILE A 127 33.97 -10.65 -11.87
CA ILE A 127 34.29 -11.86 -12.62
C ILE A 127 35.38 -11.52 -13.62
N ASN A 128 36.57 -12.06 -13.37
CA ASN A 128 37.74 -11.83 -14.21
C ASN A 128 37.54 -12.32 -15.65
N LYS A 129 38.14 -11.61 -16.61
CA LYS A 129 38.09 -11.96 -18.03
C LYS A 129 38.56 -13.40 -18.27
N GLY A 130 37.73 -14.20 -18.93
CA GLY A 130 38.00 -15.60 -19.20
C GLY A 130 36.92 -16.26 -20.06
N ASP A 131 37.28 -17.38 -20.68
CA ASP A 131 36.34 -18.28 -21.35
C ASP A 131 35.87 -19.35 -20.36
N TYR A 132 34.64 -19.21 -19.92
CA TYR A 132 33.94 -20.10 -19.02
C TYR A 132 32.76 -20.78 -19.73
N LEU A 133 32.84 -21.04 -21.05
CA LEU A 133 31.77 -21.68 -21.84
C LEU A 133 31.40 -23.10 -21.38
N THR A 134 32.22 -23.71 -20.53
CA THR A 134 31.91 -24.99 -19.87
C THR A 134 31.16 -24.83 -18.55
N LYS A 135 30.92 -23.59 -18.12
CA LYS A 135 30.32 -23.23 -16.83
C LYS A 135 29.05 -22.40 -17.02
N SER A 136 28.04 -22.66 -16.21
CA SER A 136 26.88 -21.77 -16.03
C SER A 136 27.06 -20.90 -14.78
N LEU A 137 26.59 -19.65 -14.81
CA LEU A 137 26.63 -18.74 -13.67
C LEU A 137 25.20 -18.45 -13.18
N ASN A 138 24.99 -18.51 -11.87
CA ASN A 138 23.76 -18.07 -11.22
C ASN A 138 24.07 -17.01 -10.18
N VAL A 139 23.26 -15.96 -10.12
CA VAL A 139 23.40 -14.90 -9.11
C VAL A 139 22.08 -14.75 -8.37
N ASP A 140 22.14 -14.84 -7.05
CA ASP A 140 21.04 -14.62 -6.12
C ASP A 140 21.59 -13.86 -4.90
N SER A 141 21.88 -12.59 -5.14
CA SER A 141 22.59 -11.73 -4.21
C SER A 141 21.98 -10.33 -4.16
N PRO A 142 20.81 -10.15 -3.52
CA PRO A 142 20.00 -8.92 -3.60
C PRO A 142 20.66 -7.65 -3.04
N LYS A 143 21.84 -7.77 -2.42
CA LYS A 143 22.62 -6.63 -1.91
C LYS A 143 24.02 -6.50 -2.53
N ALA A 144 24.37 -7.38 -3.47
CA ALA A 144 25.70 -7.39 -4.07
C ALA A 144 25.74 -6.69 -5.43
N ASP A 145 26.88 -6.07 -5.73
CA ASP A 145 27.23 -5.55 -7.05
C ASP A 145 27.96 -6.62 -7.88
N VAL A 146 27.73 -6.70 -9.20
CA VAL A 146 28.43 -7.68 -10.06
C VAL A 146 28.92 -7.04 -11.36
N GLU A 147 30.24 -7.10 -11.57
CA GLU A 147 30.89 -6.76 -12.83
C GLU A 147 31.33 -8.05 -13.53
N ASN A 148 30.82 -8.30 -14.73
CA ASN A 148 31.15 -9.50 -15.49
C ASN A 148 32.09 -9.20 -16.67
N HIS A 149 33.32 -9.71 -16.63
CA HIS A 149 34.24 -9.71 -17.79
C HIS A 149 34.38 -11.09 -18.45
N GLY A 150 33.69 -12.12 -17.93
CA GLY A 150 33.79 -13.50 -18.37
C GLY A 150 32.65 -13.93 -19.31
N THR A 151 32.96 -14.84 -20.24
CA THR A 151 31.96 -15.46 -21.12
C THR A 151 31.56 -16.82 -20.55
N PHE A 152 30.27 -17.03 -20.30
CA PHE A 152 29.72 -18.28 -19.75
C PHE A 152 28.84 -19.00 -20.76
N LYS A 153 28.55 -20.27 -20.47
CA LYS A 153 27.54 -21.04 -21.21
C LYS A 153 26.17 -20.35 -21.17
N GLU A 154 25.78 -19.93 -19.98
CA GLU A 154 24.56 -19.18 -19.67
C GLU A 154 24.73 -18.49 -18.31
N ILE A 155 24.08 -17.35 -18.14
CA ILE A 155 24.02 -16.60 -16.89
C ILE A 155 22.55 -16.48 -16.48
N THR A 156 22.24 -16.73 -15.21
CA THR A 156 20.90 -16.51 -14.64
C THR A 156 20.98 -15.55 -13.47
N ILE A 157 20.24 -14.44 -13.52
CA ILE A 157 20.13 -13.43 -12.47
C ILE A 157 18.78 -13.61 -11.80
N ASN A 158 18.77 -14.11 -10.56
CA ASN A 158 17.57 -14.37 -9.76
C ASN A 158 17.26 -13.18 -8.83
N ALA A 159 18.31 -12.62 -8.23
CA ALA A 159 18.25 -11.42 -7.42
C ALA A 159 19.60 -10.69 -7.46
N ILE A 160 19.61 -9.38 -7.56
CA ILE A 160 20.81 -8.54 -7.40
C ILE A 160 20.43 -7.19 -6.80
N LYS A 161 21.39 -6.45 -6.23
CA LYS A 161 21.14 -5.09 -5.75
C LYS A 161 20.65 -4.21 -6.90
N ASP A 162 19.58 -3.46 -6.65
CA ASP A 162 19.06 -2.46 -7.58
C ASP A 162 20.21 -1.57 -8.06
N THR A 163 20.42 -1.50 -9.39
CA THR A 163 21.43 -0.69 -10.12
C THR A 163 22.85 -1.24 -10.41
N THR A 164 23.10 -2.56 -10.39
CA THR A 164 24.50 -3.01 -10.15
C THR A 164 25.07 -4.15 -11.01
N TRP A 165 24.38 -4.61 -12.07
CA TRP A 165 25.02 -5.52 -13.05
C TRP A 165 25.67 -4.75 -14.20
N ILE A 166 26.97 -4.95 -14.42
CA ILE A 166 27.67 -4.42 -15.59
C ILE A 166 28.32 -5.55 -16.40
N GLU A 167 27.96 -5.65 -17.68
CA GLU A 167 28.44 -6.67 -18.61
C GLU A 167 29.54 -6.11 -19.54
N TYR A 168 30.75 -6.64 -19.38
CA TYR A 168 31.95 -6.34 -20.16
C TYR A 168 32.36 -7.47 -21.11
N ALA A 169 31.69 -8.62 -21.07
CA ALA A 169 32.03 -9.79 -21.86
C ALA A 169 31.16 -9.95 -23.11
N ASN A 170 31.65 -10.78 -24.04
CA ASN A 170 31.00 -11.05 -25.31
C ASN A 170 30.39 -12.45 -25.33
N GLY A 171 29.30 -12.63 -26.08
CA GLY A 171 28.70 -13.92 -26.40
C GLY A 171 27.77 -14.49 -25.32
N ASN A 172 27.55 -13.78 -24.21
CA ASN A 172 26.71 -14.27 -23.12
C ASN A 172 25.23 -14.35 -23.50
N ILE A 173 24.58 -15.39 -22.95
CA ILE A 173 23.12 -15.50 -22.88
C ILE A 173 22.73 -15.30 -21.43
N ILE A 174 21.90 -14.30 -21.16
CA ILE A 174 21.58 -13.84 -19.81
C ILE A 174 20.08 -13.95 -19.58
N HIS A 175 19.69 -14.76 -18.59
CA HIS A 175 18.32 -14.95 -18.13
C HIS A 175 18.08 -14.07 -16.90
N ILE A 176 17.12 -13.16 -16.99
CA ILE A 176 16.71 -12.26 -15.91
C ILE A 176 15.40 -12.79 -15.34
N LEU A 177 15.46 -13.20 -14.08
CA LEU A 177 14.31 -13.58 -13.25
C LEU A 177 14.06 -12.56 -12.13
N ASP A 178 14.88 -11.52 -12.03
CA ASP A 178 14.69 -10.46 -11.06
C ASP A 178 13.52 -9.55 -11.44
N LYS A 179 12.78 -9.10 -10.43
CA LYS A 179 11.62 -8.21 -10.60
C LYS A 179 12.05 -6.76 -10.79
N ASN A 180 13.13 -6.33 -10.14
CA ASN A 180 13.68 -5.00 -10.27
C ASN A 180 15.18 -5.15 -10.56
N LEU A 181 15.62 -4.67 -11.72
CA LEU A 181 17.02 -4.78 -12.12
C LEU A 181 17.42 -3.52 -12.89
N SER A 182 18.65 -3.05 -12.67
CA SER A 182 19.34 -2.27 -13.71
C SER A 182 20.59 -2.99 -14.18
N PHE A 183 20.75 -3.01 -15.49
CA PHE A 183 21.73 -3.81 -16.20
C PHE A 183 22.37 -2.97 -17.29
N THR A 184 23.69 -2.86 -17.26
CA THR A 184 24.46 -2.05 -18.22
C THR A 184 25.32 -2.94 -19.11
N VAL A 185 25.22 -2.74 -20.43
CA VAL A 185 26.09 -3.35 -21.44
C VAL A 185 27.18 -2.35 -21.79
N ASP A 186 28.44 -2.64 -21.47
CA ASP A 186 29.56 -1.76 -21.83
C ASP A 186 29.68 -1.58 -23.36
N LYS A 187 30.22 -0.43 -23.77
CA LYS A 187 30.38 -0.03 -25.19
C LYS A 187 31.17 -1.02 -26.05
N ASN A 188 32.02 -1.86 -25.44
CA ASN A 188 32.81 -2.87 -26.16
C ASN A 188 32.25 -4.29 -26.07
N SER A 189 31.09 -4.45 -25.42
CA SER A 189 30.46 -5.74 -25.18
C SER A 189 29.47 -6.10 -26.28
N GLU A 190 29.37 -7.38 -26.59
CA GLU A 190 28.38 -7.95 -27.51
C GLU A 190 27.65 -9.10 -26.84
N ILE A 191 26.40 -8.88 -26.42
CA ILE A 191 25.56 -9.89 -25.77
C ILE A 191 24.77 -10.63 -26.85
N LYS A 192 24.79 -11.96 -26.77
CA LYS A 192 24.06 -12.81 -27.70
C LYS A 192 22.56 -12.77 -27.46
N ARG A 193 22.13 -12.86 -26.19
CA ARG A 193 20.70 -12.76 -25.87
C ARG A 193 20.47 -12.33 -24.43
N ILE A 194 19.54 -11.42 -24.23
CA ILE A 194 18.94 -11.13 -22.91
C ILE A 194 17.55 -11.74 -22.91
N ILE A 195 17.20 -12.51 -21.89
CA ILE A 195 15.89 -13.14 -21.75
C ILE A 195 15.24 -12.62 -20.47
N ILE A 196 14.10 -11.96 -20.58
CA ILE A 196 13.31 -11.43 -19.46
C ILE A 196 12.17 -12.40 -19.20
N ASP A 197 12.23 -13.10 -18.07
CA ASP A 197 11.32 -14.18 -17.70
C ASP A 197 10.82 -14.00 -16.26
N SER A 198 10.39 -12.77 -15.95
CA SER A 198 9.78 -12.41 -14.67
C SER A 198 8.50 -11.61 -14.90
N LEU A 199 7.39 -12.08 -14.33
CA LEU A 199 6.09 -11.43 -14.37
C LEU A 199 6.12 -10.08 -13.64
N ASP A 200 5.55 -9.06 -14.29
CA ASP A 200 5.42 -7.68 -13.80
C ASP A 200 6.76 -7.09 -13.37
N SER A 201 7.83 -7.43 -14.10
CA SER A 201 9.18 -6.94 -13.80
C SER A 201 9.45 -5.55 -14.39
N VAL A 202 10.24 -4.74 -13.69
CA VAL A 202 10.79 -3.48 -14.15
C VAL A 202 12.29 -3.67 -14.42
N VAL A 203 12.65 -3.70 -15.69
CA VAL A 203 14.02 -3.95 -16.14
C VAL A 203 14.58 -2.69 -16.80
N ASN A 204 15.58 -2.08 -16.18
CA ASN A 204 16.31 -0.93 -16.72
C ASN A 204 17.55 -1.43 -17.48
N LEU A 205 17.56 -1.35 -18.81
CA LEU A 205 18.68 -1.78 -19.64
C LEU A 205 19.39 -0.56 -20.24
N GLU A 206 20.63 -0.32 -19.82
CA GLU A 206 21.51 0.65 -20.46
C GLU A 206 22.42 -0.06 -21.47
N ILE A 207 22.16 0.10 -22.75
CA ILE A 207 22.85 -0.62 -23.82
C ILE A 207 23.82 0.32 -24.55
N ASN A 208 25.09 0.29 -24.16
CA ASN A 208 26.15 1.03 -24.85
C ASN A 208 26.89 0.17 -25.88
N GLY A 209 26.92 -1.15 -25.71
CA GLY A 209 27.48 -2.13 -26.65
C GLY A 209 26.47 -2.68 -27.65
N LYS A 210 26.62 -3.93 -28.07
CA LYS A 210 25.69 -4.63 -28.97
C LYS A 210 24.88 -5.69 -28.21
N VAL A 211 23.60 -5.82 -28.53
CA VAL A 211 22.74 -6.91 -28.07
C VAL A 211 22.04 -7.50 -29.29
N GLU A 212 22.25 -8.77 -29.60
CA GLU A 212 21.64 -9.39 -30.79
C GLU A 212 20.12 -9.55 -30.65
N GLU A 213 19.64 -9.95 -29.47
CA GLU A 213 18.22 -10.12 -29.19
C GLU A 213 17.89 -9.91 -27.70
N ILE A 214 16.80 -9.20 -27.43
CA ILE A 214 16.12 -9.18 -26.13
C ILE A 214 14.81 -9.97 -26.30
N LYS A 215 14.66 -11.04 -25.55
CA LYS A 215 13.50 -11.90 -25.60
C LYS A 215 12.66 -11.74 -24.34
N VAL A 216 11.41 -11.36 -24.49
CA VAL A 216 10.48 -11.09 -23.38
C VAL A 216 9.47 -12.23 -23.31
N LEU A 217 9.53 -13.02 -22.23
CA LEU A 217 8.70 -14.21 -22.03
C LEU A 217 7.48 -13.95 -21.14
N GLN A 218 7.54 -12.93 -20.28
CA GLN A 218 6.50 -12.55 -19.33
C GLN A 218 6.20 -11.04 -19.40
N PRO A 219 5.02 -10.57 -18.96
CA PRO A 219 4.66 -9.16 -18.95
C PRO A 219 5.70 -8.37 -18.13
N SER A 220 6.21 -7.27 -18.66
CA SER A 220 7.30 -6.51 -18.05
C SER A 220 7.34 -5.06 -18.57
N GLN A 221 7.84 -4.15 -17.76
CA GLN A 221 8.25 -2.81 -18.17
C GLN A 221 9.75 -2.80 -18.46
N ILE A 222 10.13 -2.45 -19.68
CA ILE A 222 11.53 -2.40 -20.13
C ILE A 222 11.89 -0.94 -20.38
N ASN A 223 12.79 -0.40 -19.56
CA ASN A 223 13.30 0.95 -19.73
C ASN A 223 14.67 0.86 -20.42
N LEU A 224 14.74 1.28 -21.68
CA LEU A 224 15.95 1.26 -22.50
C LEU A 224 16.66 2.62 -22.49
N SER A 225 17.96 2.59 -22.28
CA SER A 225 18.86 3.75 -22.38
C SER A 225 20.17 3.34 -23.05
N GLY A 226 21.07 4.30 -23.32
CA GLY A 226 22.36 4.05 -23.98
C GLY A 226 22.42 4.49 -25.44
N ASN A 227 23.42 3.97 -26.16
CA ASN A 227 23.85 4.46 -27.48
C ASN A 227 23.89 3.38 -28.58
N SER A 228 23.42 2.17 -28.29
CA SER A 228 23.41 1.06 -29.24
C SER A 228 22.46 1.30 -30.41
N LYS A 229 22.72 0.66 -31.55
CA LYS A 229 21.87 0.68 -32.75
C LYS A 229 21.40 -0.73 -33.11
N ASN A 230 20.20 -0.86 -33.65
CA ASN A 230 19.59 -2.11 -34.11
C ASN A 230 19.37 -3.14 -32.99
N VAL A 231 18.77 -2.72 -31.87
CA VAL A 231 18.38 -3.65 -30.81
C VAL A 231 17.10 -4.37 -31.24
N SER A 232 17.16 -5.70 -31.33
CA SER A 232 15.99 -6.52 -31.67
C SER A 232 15.30 -7.00 -30.40
N ILE A 233 13.98 -6.86 -30.34
CA ILE A 233 13.16 -7.28 -29.19
C ILE A 233 12.05 -8.19 -29.68
N SER A 234 11.99 -9.42 -29.16
CA SER A 234 10.91 -10.36 -29.40
C SER A 234 10.01 -10.44 -28.16
N VAL A 235 8.72 -10.09 -28.31
CA VAL A 235 7.73 -10.14 -27.23
C VAL A 235 6.83 -11.35 -27.45
N GLU A 236 6.99 -12.38 -26.62
CA GLU A 236 6.35 -13.69 -26.82
C GLU A 236 4.91 -13.74 -26.27
N THR A 237 4.15 -14.77 -26.64
CA THR A 237 2.74 -15.02 -26.20
C THR A 237 2.49 -14.98 -24.69
N GLY A 238 3.53 -15.16 -23.86
CA GLY A 238 3.42 -15.04 -22.40
C GLY A 238 3.55 -13.61 -21.89
N ALA A 239 4.02 -12.67 -22.72
CA ALA A 239 4.40 -11.30 -22.36
C ALA A 239 3.34 -10.25 -22.75
N GLU A 240 2.07 -10.61 -22.59
CA GLU A 240 0.93 -9.72 -22.83
C GLU A 240 1.01 -8.46 -21.95
N GLY A 241 1.00 -7.28 -22.56
CA GLY A 241 1.04 -6.01 -21.83
C GLY A 241 2.45 -5.47 -21.55
N THR A 242 3.49 -6.02 -22.18
CA THR A 242 4.84 -5.45 -22.12
C THR A 242 4.88 -4.00 -22.64
N VAL A 243 5.53 -3.13 -21.86
CA VAL A 243 5.78 -1.73 -22.20
C VAL A 243 7.28 -1.51 -22.37
N ILE A 244 7.68 -0.86 -23.45
CA ILE A 244 9.08 -0.53 -23.76
C ILE A 244 9.22 0.99 -23.81
N ASP A 245 9.89 1.59 -22.82
CA ASP A 245 10.22 3.01 -22.82
C ASP A 245 11.68 3.21 -23.21
N ARG A 246 11.97 4.05 -24.20
CA ARG A 246 13.35 4.41 -24.58
C ARG A 246 13.65 5.86 -24.22
N SER A 247 14.73 6.10 -23.48
CA SER A 247 15.13 7.46 -23.09
C SER A 247 16.06 8.14 -24.11
N SER A 248 16.77 7.35 -24.93
CA SER A 248 17.75 7.85 -25.88
C SER A 248 17.25 7.85 -27.34
N ALA A 249 17.57 8.93 -28.06
CA ALA A 249 17.24 9.10 -29.49
C ALA A 249 18.06 8.18 -30.42
N THR A 250 19.18 7.62 -29.95
CA THR A 250 20.12 6.85 -30.76
C THR A 250 19.81 5.36 -30.84
N ILE A 251 18.85 4.87 -30.05
CA ILE A 251 18.43 3.46 -30.03
C ILE A 251 17.37 3.21 -31.11
N GLU A 252 17.79 2.49 -32.15
CA GLU A 252 16.93 1.94 -33.20
C GLU A 252 16.42 0.56 -32.77
N LEU A 253 15.09 0.36 -32.83
CA LEU A 253 14.42 -0.85 -32.35
C LEU A 253 13.78 -1.63 -33.49
N HIS A 254 13.98 -2.95 -33.50
CA HIS A 254 13.19 -3.90 -34.28
C HIS A 254 12.36 -4.73 -33.32
N ILE A 255 11.03 -4.63 -33.40
CA ILE A 255 10.14 -5.36 -32.48
C ILE A 255 9.31 -6.38 -33.25
N ASP A 256 9.35 -7.61 -32.78
CA ASP A 256 8.54 -8.76 -33.23
C ASP A 256 7.51 -9.09 -32.14
N ASN A 257 6.25 -8.67 -32.34
CA ASN A 257 5.19 -8.83 -31.37
C ASN A 257 4.37 -10.11 -31.60
N LYS A 258 4.63 -11.13 -30.78
CA LYS A 258 3.90 -12.40 -30.74
C LYS A 258 2.95 -12.51 -29.54
N SER A 259 2.80 -11.46 -28.74
CA SER A 259 2.14 -11.52 -27.43
C SER A 259 0.63 -11.74 -27.47
N GLY A 260 -0.03 -11.53 -28.61
CA GLY A 260 -1.49 -11.59 -28.71
C GLY A 260 -2.20 -10.30 -28.25
N LYS A 261 -1.45 -9.30 -27.77
CA LYS A 261 -1.90 -7.92 -27.48
C LYS A 261 -0.94 -6.90 -28.10
N PRO A 262 -1.33 -5.62 -28.22
CA PRO A 262 -0.41 -4.59 -28.70
C PRO A 262 0.76 -4.36 -27.72
N VAL A 263 1.95 -4.11 -28.24
CA VAL A 263 3.13 -3.68 -27.46
C VAL A 263 3.25 -2.16 -27.54
N ILE A 264 3.40 -1.51 -26.39
CA ILE A 264 3.51 -0.05 -26.31
C ILE A 264 4.99 0.33 -26.28
N VAL A 265 5.40 1.19 -27.21
CA VAL A 265 6.75 1.76 -27.26
C VAL A 265 6.69 3.26 -27.06
N THR A 266 7.38 3.79 -26.05
CA THR A 266 7.42 5.24 -25.76
C THR A 266 8.84 5.80 -25.88
N LYS A 267 8.97 7.11 -26.07
CA LYS A 267 10.25 7.84 -25.98
C LYS A 267 10.21 8.81 -24.80
N ASN A 268 11.01 8.60 -23.76
CA ASN A 268 10.99 9.38 -22.52
C ASN A 268 9.59 9.46 -21.91
N LYS A 269 8.84 8.35 -21.91
CA LYS A 269 7.43 8.30 -21.48
C LYS A 269 6.50 9.25 -22.25
N THR A 270 6.94 9.76 -23.39
CA THR A 270 6.18 10.63 -24.30
C THR A 270 6.16 9.99 -25.68
N ASN A 271 5.30 10.48 -26.59
CA ASN A 271 5.31 10.07 -28.00
C ASN A 271 5.19 8.55 -28.20
N ALA A 272 4.07 7.98 -27.74
CA ALA A 272 3.80 6.55 -27.79
C ALA A 272 3.53 6.07 -29.23
N GLN A 273 4.11 4.91 -29.57
CA GLN A 273 3.80 4.17 -30.77
C GLN A 273 3.36 2.76 -30.39
N THR A 274 2.15 2.40 -30.83
CA THR A 274 1.60 1.05 -30.64
C THR A 274 2.05 0.14 -31.78
N ILE A 275 2.44 -1.08 -31.42
CA ILE A 275 2.76 -2.17 -32.36
C ILE A 275 1.66 -3.22 -32.25
N GLY A 276 0.91 -3.40 -33.34
CA GLY A 276 -0.20 -4.33 -33.42
C GLY A 276 0.22 -5.80 -33.29
N ILE A 277 -0.78 -6.67 -33.18
CA ILE A 277 -0.58 -8.11 -32.99
C ILE A 277 0.00 -8.71 -34.28
N GLY A 278 1.12 -9.43 -34.17
CA GLY A 278 1.80 -10.03 -35.33
C GLY A 278 2.52 -9.01 -36.22
N GLU A 279 2.64 -7.76 -35.80
CA GLU A 279 3.38 -6.73 -36.52
C GLU A 279 4.89 -6.82 -36.21
N ASN A 280 5.69 -6.68 -37.27
CA ASN A 280 7.12 -6.41 -37.19
C ASN A 280 7.36 -4.94 -37.52
N LYS A 281 7.88 -4.16 -36.57
CA LYS A 281 8.06 -2.72 -36.75
C LYS A 281 9.49 -2.29 -36.45
N THR A 282 10.01 -1.43 -37.32
CA THR A 282 11.28 -0.72 -37.09
C THR A 282 10.95 0.69 -36.61
N ILE A 283 11.52 1.11 -35.49
CA ILE A 283 11.27 2.42 -34.88
C ILE A 283 12.56 3.24 -34.93
N ASN A 284 12.53 4.34 -35.71
CA ASN A 284 13.65 5.26 -35.90
C ASN A 284 13.34 6.65 -35.30
N ASP A 285 14.35 7.51 -35.17
CA ASP A 285 14.20 8.83 -34.52
C ASP A 285 13.31 9.82 -35.29
N THR A 286 13.14 9.65 -36.62
CA THR A 286 12.38 10.55 -37.49
C THR A 286 10.89 10.24 -37.61
N SER A 287 10.36 9.21 -36.93
CA SER A 287 8.97 8.74 -37.10
C SER A 287 7.96 9.26 -36.07
N LEU A 288 8.22 10.39 -35.39
CA LEU A 288 7.33 10.99 -34.38
C LEU A 288 7.07 12.48 -34.70
N PRO A 289 5.81 12.94 -34.87
CA PRO A 289 5.51 14.30 -35.31
C PRO A 289 5.61 15.33 -34.17
N THR A 290 6.07 16.53 -34.50
CA THR A 290 6.12 17.73 -33.64
C THR A 290 5.05 18.73 -34.08
N THR A 291 4.17 19.22 -33.19
CA THR A 291 3.25 20.33 -33.53
C THR A 291 3.11 21.38 -32.43
N THR A 292 3.31 22.64 -32.85
CA THR A 292 3.05 23.92 -32.19
C THR A 292 1.57 24.33 -32.32
N SER A 293 1.02 25.01 -31.30
CA SER A 293 -0.36 25.54 -31.19
C SER A 293 -0.68 26.69 -32.18
N PRO A 294 -1.96 26.87 -32.60
CA PRO A 294 -2.71 28.09 -32.24
C PRO A 294 -4.23 27.90 -31.95
N SER A 295 -4.83 28.93 -31.34
CA SER A 295 -6.24 29.07 -30.87
C SER A 295 -7.15 29.84 -31.88
N PRO A 296 -8.45 30.11 -31.64
CA PRO A 296 -9.60 29.29 -32.06
C PRO A 296 -10.57 30.00 -33.05
N THR A 297 -11.35 29.23 -33.81
CA THR A 297 -12.63 29.68 -34.40
C THR A 297 -13.56 28.47 -34.59
N LYS A 298 -14.83 28.63 -34.19
CA LYS A 298 -15.90 27.60 -34.15
C LYS A 298 -17.00 27.96 -35.18
N PRO A 299 -17.93 27.07 -35.61
CA PRO A 299 -17.90 25.60 -35.80
C PRO A 299 -18.31 25.18 -37.24
N SER A 300 -17.91 23.99 -37.68
CA SER A 300 -18.79 23.13 -38.49
C SER A 300 -18.30 21.68 -38.51
N THR A 301 -19.21 20.80 -38.07
CA THR A 301 -19.44 19.38 -38.38
C THR A 301 -18.27 18.47 -38.82
N GLY A 302 -18.05 17.42 -38.01
CA GLY A 302 -17.47 16.15 -38.41
C GLY A 302 -16.01 15.93 -38.02
N GLY A 303 -15.74 14.89 -37.22
CA GLY A 303 -14.39 14.36 -37.01
C GLY A 303 -14.01 14.17 -35.55
N SER A 304 -13.99 12.91 -35.14
CA SER A 304 -13.36 12.30 -33.96
C SER A 304 -11.95 12.85 -33.69
N GLY A 305 -11.73 13.44 -32.52
CA GLY A 305 -10.47 14.01 -32.07
C GLY A 305 -9.79 13.19 -30.97
N ASP A 306 -8.45 13.17 -31.05
CA ASP A 306 -7.47 12.74 -30.05
C ASP A 306 -7.85 13.11 -28.61
N GLY A 307 -7.72 12.13 -27.71
CA GLY A 307 -7.67 12.30 -26.26
C GLY A 307 -6.33 11.83 -25.69
N PRO A 308 -5.98 12.21 -24.44
CA PRO A 308 -4.76 11.78 -23.77
C PRO A 308 -4.72 10.24 -23.66
N VAL A 309 -3.56 9.61 -23.83
CA VAL A 309 -3.46 8.15 -23.69
C VAL A 309 -3.56 7.80 -22.20
N ALA A 310 -4.69 7.21 -21.84
CA ALA A 310 -5.05 6.77 -20.49
C ALA A 310 -3.98 5.86 -19.86
N ASN A 311 -3.62 6.12 -18.61
CA ASN A 311 -3.01 5.16 -17.71
C ASN A 311 -3.85 3.87 -17.74
N PRO A 312 -3.28 2.66 -17.73
CA PRO A 312 -4.07 1.43 -17.59
C PRO A 312 -4.93 1.39 -16.32
N ASP A 313 -4.57 2.19 -15.32
CA ASP A 313 -5.34 2.40 -14.11
C ASP A 313 -6.32 3.58 -14.18
N ASP A 314 -6.27 4.41 -15.24
CA ASP A 314 -7.23 5.50 -15.45
C ASP A 314 -8.62 4.95 -15.72
N LEU A 315 -9.61 5.81 -15.49
CA LEU A 315 -11.01 5.44 -15.55
C LEU A 315 -11.39 4.87 -16.91
N SER A 316 -11.87 3.62 -16.91
CA SER A 316 -12.48 2.95 -18.06
C SER A 316 -13.97 2.77 -17.81
N TYR A 317 -14.77 3.14 -18.80
CA TYR A 317 -16.22 2.90 -18.82
C TYR A 317 -16.58 1.51 -19.38
N GLU A 318 -15.60 0.67 -19.69
CA GLU A 318 -15.87 -0.66 -20.25
C GLU A 318 -16.69 -1.52 -19.27
N GLY A 319 -17.82 -2.02 -19.76
CA GLY A 319 -18.76 -2.83 -18.97
C GLY A 319 -19.69 -2.03 -18.07
N TYR A 320 -19.57 -0.71 -18.01
CA TYR A 320 -20.49 0.16 -17.27
C TYR A 320 -21.62 0.68 -18.17
N GLU A 321 -22.84 0.66 -17.64
CA GLU A 321 -24.03 1.26 -18.25
C GLU A 321 -24.51 2.43 -17.42
N LEU A 322 -24.90 3.53 -18.08
CA LEU A 322 -25.52 4.67 -17.40
C LEU A 322 -26.86 4.26 -16.79
N LYS A 323 -27.00 4.39 -15.46
CA LYS A 323 -28.23 4.07 -14.74
C LYS A 323 -29.04 5.32 -14.42
N TRP A 324 -28.37 6.41 -14.06
CA TRP A 324 -29.01 7.68 -13.80
C TRP A 324 -28.07 8.85 -14.05
N SER A 325 -28.65 9.97 -14.42
CA SER A 325 -27.94 11.23 -14.62
C SER A 325 -28.86 12.42 -14.41
N ASP A 326 -28.32 13.49 -13.85
CA ASP A 326 -28.92 14.82 -13.93
C ASP A 326 -27.94 15.78 -14.61
N GLU A 327 -28.37 16.37 -15.73
CA GLU A 327 -27.62 17.34 -16.53
C GLU A 327 -28.08 18.78 -16.24
N PHE A 328 -28.95 18.97 -15.24
CA PHE A 328 -29.49 20.26 -14.78
C PHE A 328 -30.04 21.18 -15.87
N ASN A 329 -30.57 20.61 -16.97
CA ASN A 329 -31.13 21.36 -18.10
C ASN A 329 -32.51 21.99 -17.83
N GLY A 330 -33.07 21.78 -16.63
CA GLY A 330 -34.33 22.37 -16.19
C GLY A 330 -34.20 23.85 -15.84
N THR A 331 -35.28 24.41 -15.28
CA THR A 331 -35.30 25.81 -14.78
C THR A 331 -35.17 25.90 -13.25
N SER A 332 -35.14 24.76 -12.57
CA SER A 332 -35.05 24.63 -11.12
C SER A 332 -34.52 23.25 -10.77
N LEU A 333 -34.08 23.05 -9.51
CA LEU A 333 -33.69 21.73 -9.01
C LEU A 333 -34.85 20.74 -9.18
N ASN A 334 -34.57 19.57 -9.75
CA ASN A 334 -35.57 18.50 -9.83
C ASN A 334 -35.79 17.89 -8.44
N LYS A 335 -36.86 18.30 -7.75
CA LYS A 335 -37.22 17.76 -6.42
C LYS A 335 -37.75 16.32 -6.46
N ASP A 336 -37.95 15.71 -7.63
CA ASP A 336 -38.20 14.27 -7.73
C ASP A 336 -36.89 13.46 -7.62
N ASP A 337 -35.77 14.04 -8.02
CA ASP A 337 -34.44 13.42 -7.95
C ASP A 337 -33.66 13.82 -6.69
N TRP A 338 -33.86 15.06 -6.21
CA TRP A 338 -33.08 15.65 -5.13
C TRP A 338 -33.95 16.06 -3.94
N ASN A 339 -33.50 15.75 -2.74
CA ASN A 339 -33.97 16.31 -1.48
C ASN A 339 -33.14 17.56 -1.17
N VAL A 340 -33.78 18.61 -0.66
CA VAL A 340 -33.07 19.74 -0.06
C VAL A 340 -32.96 19.47 1.43
N GLU A 341 -31.74 19.44 1.95
CA GLU A 341 -31.46 19.07 3.33
C GLU A 341 -31.16 20.34 4.15
N THR A 342 -31.90 20.54 5.24
CA THR A 342 -31.78 21.72 6.09
C THR A 342 -31.17 21.37 7.43
N HIS A 343 -30.23 22.19 7.91
CA HIS A 343 -29.55 22.00 9.20
C HIS A 343 -29.18 23.32 9.84
N GLU A 344 -29.24 23.32 11.17
CA GLU A 344 -28.81 24.44 12.02
C GLU A 344 -27.29 24.61 12.00
N VAL A 345 -26.83 25.82 12.38
CA VAL A 345 -25.41 26.14 12.52
C VAL A 345 -24.72 25.17 13.48
N GLY A 346 -23.52 24.70 13.10
CA GLY A 346 -22.67 23.86 13.94
C GLY A 346 -23.04 22.38 13.98
N TRP A 347 -23.90 21.91 13.06
CA TRP A 347 -24.52 20.58 13.12
C TRP A 347 -23.55 19.41 13.40
N VAL A 348 -22.46 19.27 12.62
CA VAL A 348 -21.52 18.13 12.76
C VAL A 348 -20.09 18.58 13.01
N ASN A 349 -19.56 19.51 12.21
CA ASN A 349 -18.13 19.86 12.21
C ASN A 349 -17.83 21.29 12.68
N ASN A 350 -18.69 21.87 13.55
CA ASN A 350 -18.64 23.27 13.97
C ASN A 350 -18.70 24.26 12.78
N GLU A 351 -19.40 23.86 11.73
CA GLU A 351 -19.61 24.67 10.53
C GLU A 351 -20.48 25.90 10.83
N LEU A 352 -20.30 26.99 10.11
CA LEU A 352 -20.95 28.27 10.39
C LEU A 352 -22.20 28.55 9.55
N GLN A 353 -22.43 27.80 8.48
CA GLN A 353 -23.64 27.94 7.69
C GLN A 353 -24.84 27.25 8.34
N GLU A 354 -26.01 27.86 8.15
CA GLU A 354 -27.28 27.15 8.15
C GLU A 354 -27.53 26.60 6.74
N TYR A 355 -27.88 25.32 6.61
CA TYR A 355 -28.34 24.76 5.33
C TYR A 355 -29.84 25.05 5.17
N VAL A 356 -30.23 25.67 4.05
CA VAL A 356 -31.59 26.20 3.84
C VAL A 356 -32.19 25.81 2.49
N ASP A 357 -33.52 25.69 2.42
CA ASP A 357 -34.28 25.58 1.16
C ASP A 357 -34.60 26.97 0.61
N SER A 358 -33.65 27.54 -0.13
CA SER A 358 -33.73 28.89 -0.68
C SER A 358 -33.20 28.95 -2.11
N GLU A 359 -33.94 29.59 -3.01
CA GLU A 359 -33.52 29.85 -4.40
C GLU A 359 -32.31 30.81 -4.49
N GLN A 360 -31.92 31.47 -3.39
CA GLN A 360 -30.67 32.23 -3.34
C GLN A 360 -29.44 31.33 -3.14
N ASN A 361 -29.64 30.17 -2.52
CA ASN A 361 -28.59 29.24 -2.16
C ASN A 361 -28.53 28.05 -3.12
N ILE A 362 -29.66 27.58 -3.63
CA ILE A 362 -29.77 26.40 -4.50
C ILE A 362 -30.64 26.76 -5.70
N PHE A 363 -30.04 26.87 -6.88
CA PHE A 363 -30.77 27.18 -8.10
C PHE A 363 -30.11 26.57 -9.33
N VAL A 364 -30.88 26.47 -10.42
CA VAL A 364 -30.36 26.04 -11.71
C VAL A 364 -30.16 27.26 -12.58
N ASP A 365 -28.95 27.44 -13.12
CA ASP A 365 -28.62 28.51 -14.04
C ASP A 365 -27.76 28.00 -15.19
N ASN A 366 -28.14 28.33 -16.42
CA ASN A 366 -27.43 27.98 -17.65
C ASN A 366 -27.04 26.48 -17.76
N GLY A 367 -27.95 25.58 -17.37
CA GLY A 367 -27.71 24.13 -17.41
C GLY A 367 -26.83 23.61 -16.27
N ASN A 368 -26.64 24.38 -15.19
CA ASN A 368 -25.85 23.95 -14.04
C ASN A 368 -26.68 24.06 -12.76
N LEU A 369 -26.49 23.13 -11.84
CA LEU A 369 -26.85 23.36 -10.44
C LEU A 369 -25.82 24.31 -9.82
N VAL A 370 -26.30 25.33 -9.12
CA VAL A 370 -25.48 26.31 -8.40
C VAL A 370 -25.82 26.25 -6.92
N ILE A 371 -24.83 25.92 -6.11
CA ILE A 371 -24.88 26.03 -4.65
C ILE A 371 -24.05 27.24 -4.22
N LYS A 372 -24.74 28.29 -3.75
CA LYS A 372 -24.13 29.59 -3.40
C LYS A 372 -24.20 29.83 -1.90
N PRO A 373 -23.06 30.16 -1.24
CA PRO A 373 -23.08 30.60 0.15
C PRO A 373 -23.48 32.07 0.21
N ILE A 374 -24.32 32.44 1.17
CA ILE A 374 -24.76 33.83 1.38
C ILE A 374 -24.30 34.29 2.76
N LYS A 375 -23.64 35.44 2.80
CA LYS A 375 -23.28 36.13 4.04
C LYS A 375 -24.25 37.28 4.27
N SER A 376 -24.87 37.29 5.45
CA SER A 376 -25.75 38.38 5.90
C SER A 376 -25.18 39.06 7.13
N VAL A 377 -25.29 40.38 7.19
CA VAL A 377 -24.89 41.19 8.36
C VAL A 377 -26.14 41.88 8.89
N ALA A 378 -26.56 41.54 10.10
CA ALA A 378 -27.69 42.16 10.76
C ALA A 378 -27.34 43.59 11.26
N ASP A 379 -28.36 44.39 11.58
CA ASP A 379 -28.20 45.78 12.04
C ASP A 379 -27.31 45.92 13.30
N ASN A 380 -27.25 44.88 14.13
CA ASN A 380 -26.40 44.82 15.32
C ASN A 380 -24.95 44.38 15.03
N GLY A 381 -24.60 44.19 13.76
CA GLY A 381 -23.29 43.72 13.30
C GLY A 381 -23.10 42.20 13.36
N ALA A 382 -24.10 41.42 13.77
CA ALA A 382 -24.01 39.97 13.77
C ALA A 382 -23.93 39.43 12.33
N VAL A 383 -22.95 38.56 12.09
CA VAL A 383 -22.75 37.91 10.79
C VAL A 383 -23.36 36.52 10.84
N THR A 384 -24.13 36.18 9.80
CA THR A 384 -24.72 34.85 9.60
C THR A 384 -24.40 34.36 8.20
N TYR A 385 -24.37 33.04 8.04
CA TYR A 385 -24.08 32.39 6.77
C TYR A 385 -25.19 31.39 6.46
N THR A 386 -25.65 31.36 5.22
CA THR A 386 -26.49 30.29 4.70
C THR A 386 -25.83 29.61 3.51
N SER A 387 -26.13 28.34 3.28
CA SER A 387 -25.67 27.60 2.12
C SER A 387 -26.67 26.51 1.71
N GLY A 388 -26.34 25.72 0.70
CA GLY A 388 -27.16 24.62 0.23
C GLY A 388 -26.52 23.24 0.45
N ARG A 389 -27.39 22.25 0.70
CA ARG A 389 -27.07 20.83 0.72
C ARG A 389 -28.23 20.08 0.08
N VAL A 390 -27.93 19.24 -0.89
CA VAL A 390 -28.92 18.39 -1.58
C VAL A 390 -28.45 16.94 -1.60
N ASN A 391 -29.40 16.01 -1.53
CA ASN A 391 -29.08 14.58 -1.56
C ASN A 391 -30.11 13.77 -2.35
N THR A 392 -29.77 12.53 -2.71
CA THR A 392 -30.68 11.63 -3.46
C THR A 392 -31.32 10.55 -2.60
N GLN A 393 -31.25 10.65 -1.27
CA GLN A 393 -31.69 9.58 -0.36
C GLN A 393 -33.14 9.16 -0.63
N ASN A 394 -33.38 7.85 -0.72
CA ASN A 394 -34.66 7.22 -1.03
C ASN A 394 -35.23 7.58 -2.42
N LYS A 395 -34.39 8.14 -3.32
CA LYS A 395 -34.76 8.48 -4.70
C LYS A 395 -33.84 7.79 -5.69
N HIS A 396 -32.53 7.98 -5.51
CA HIS A 396 -31.47 7.37 -6.31
C HIS A 396 -30.38 6.84 -5.39
N ASP A 397 -30.58 5.60 -4.95
CA ASP A 397 -29.72 4.89 -4.03
C ASP A 397 -29.10 3.71 -4.76
N TYR A 398 -27.80 3.51 -4.60
CA TYR A 398 -27.04 2.49 -5.31
C TYR A 398 -26.13 1.70 -4.38
N ILE A 399 -25.98 0.41 -4.68
CA ILE A 399 -24.88 -0.42 -4.19
C ILE A 399 -23.94 -0.68 -5.37
N TYR A 400 -22.68 -0.29 -5.20
CA TYR A 400 -21.64 -0.35 -6.24
C TYR A 400 -21.95 0.52 -7.47
N GLY A 401 -20.91 0.91 -8.19
CA GLY A 401 -21.02 1.69 -9.42
C GLY A 401 -19.87 2.66 -9.62
N LEU A 402 -19.94 3.36 -10.74
CA LEU A 402 -19.11 4.52 -11.03
C LEU A 402 -19.96 5.77 -10.85
N PHE A 403 -19.58 6.59 -9.88
CA PHE A 403 -20.22 7.86 -9.55
C PHE A 403 -19.33 8.98 -10.05
N GLU A 404 -19.88 9.91 -10.82
CA GLU A 404 -19.13 11.01 -11.41
C GLU A 404 -19.90 12.32 -11.25
N VAL A 405 -19.19 13.36 -10.84
CA VAL A 405 -19.66 14.75 -10.90
C VAL A 405 -18.72 15.57 -11.76
N ARG A 406 -19.28 16.43 -12.62
CA ARG A 406 -18.51 17.47 -13.31
C ARG A 406 -18.82 18.82 -12.68
N ALA A 407 -17.83 19.43 -12.04
CA ALA A 407 -18.06 20.66 -11.29
C ALA A 407 -16.85 21.60 -11.28
N LYS A 408 -17.13 22.85 -10.88
CA LYS A 408 -16.14 23.89 -10.60
C LYS A 408 -16.38 24.40 -9.17
N VAL A 409 -15.33 24.48 -8.37
CA VAL A 409 -15.42 24.80 -6.93
C VAL A 409 -15.17 26.29 -6.63
N PRO A 410 -15.68 26.83 -5.50
CA PRO A 410 -15.32 28.17 -5.06
C PRO A 410 -13.93 28.21 -4.42
N ALA A 411 -13.20 29.31 -4.66
CA ALA A 411 -12.02 29.67 -3.89
C ALA A 411 -12.39 30.62 -2.74
N GLY A 412 -11.73 30.48 -1.59
CA GLY A 412 -11.97 31.30 -0.40
C GLY A 412 -11.72 30.54 0.89
N LYS A 413 -11.12 31.22 1.88
CA LYS A 413 -10.85 30.62 3.20
C LYS A 413 -12.16 30.14 3.83
N GLY A 414 -12.15 28.90 4.30
CA GLY A 414 -13.29 28.32 5.03
C GLY A 414 -14.40 27.76 4.13
N TYR A 415 -14.25 27.74 2.81
CA TYR A 415 -15.16 26.96 1.96
C TYR A 415 -14.76 25.48 1.92
N LEU A 416 -15.77 24.61 1.94
CA LEU A 416 -15.63 23.18 1.70
C LEU A 416 -16.79 22.67 0.80
N PRO A 417 -16.66 22.78 -0.52
CA PRO A 417 -17.47 22.03 -1.48
C PRO A 417 -17.20 20.53 -1.36
N ALA A 418 -18.26 19.71 -1.39
CA ALA A 418 -18.14 18.27 -1.36
C ALA A 418 -19.12 17.56 -2.31
N PHE A 419 -18.67 16.42 -2.86
CA PHE A 419 -19.48 15.38 -3.50
C PHE A 419 -19.13 14.04 -2.86
N TRP A 420 -20.11 13.41 -2.23
CA TRP A 420 -19.88 12.28 -1.35
C TRP A 420 -21.12 11.39 -1.26
N LEU A 421 -20.93 10.20 -0.70
CA LEU A 421 -21.95 9.18 -0.56
C LEU A 421 -22.12 8.79 0.91
N MET A 422 -23.36 8.59 1.32
CA MET A 422 -23.72 8.12 2.66
C MET A 422 -24.67 6.93 2.60
N ALA A 423 -24.57 6.02 3.56
CA ALA A 423 -25.45 4.85 3.65
C ALA A 423 -26.93 5.28 3.77
N THR A 424 -27.81 4.70 2.95
CA THR A 424 -29.26 4.97 3.01
C THR A 424 -29.86 4.59 4.37
N ASP A 425 -29.43 3.45 4.91
CA ASP A 425 -29.80 3.00 6.26
C ASP A 425 -28.56 2.98 7.16
N GLU A 426 -28.34 4.08 7.87
CA GLU A 426 -27.24 4.19 8.82
C GLU A 426 -27.33 3.22 10.01
N ASN A 427 -28.45 2.51 10.21
CA ASN A 427 -28.58 1.56 11.31
C ASN A 427 -28.14 0.15 10.96
N LEU A 428 -28.05 -0.20 9.67
CA LEU A 428 -27.77 -1.58 9.22
C LEU A 428 -26.50 -2.15 9.88
N TYR A 429 -25.41 -1.39 9.84
CA TYR A 429 -24.16 -1.71 10.56
C TYR A 429 -23.91 -0.81 11.76
N GLY A 430 -24.87 0.02 12.13
CA GLY A 430 -24.78 1.04 13.17
C GLY A 430 -24.30 2.39 12.66
N GLN A 431 -24.59 3.41 13.46
CA GLN A 431 -24.36 4.83 13.15
C GLN A 431 -22.92 5.14 12.73
N TRP A 432 -22.76 6.28 12.05
CA TRP A 432 -21.45 6.77 11.59
C TRP A 432 -20.38 6.66 12.69
N PRO A 433 -19.16 6.18 12.37
CA PRO A 433 -18.67 5.85 11.03
C PRO A 433 -18.91 4.39 10.62
N ARG A 434 -19.68 3.63 11.40
CA ARG A 434 -19.84 2.19 11.16
C ARG A 434 -20.69 1.86 9.95
N CYS A 435 -21.58 2.76 9.56
CA CYS A 435 -22.40 2.67 8.36
C CYS A 435 -21.61 2.97 7.08
N GLY A 436 -20.43 3.58 7.20
CA GLY A 436 -19.57 3.94 6.06
C GLY A 436 -19.96 5.25 5.39
N GLU A 437 -18.94 5.93 4.88
CA GLU A 437 -19.02 7.18 4.10
C GLU A 437 -17.96 7.12 2.98
N ILE A 438 -18.30 7.61 1.78
CA ILE A 438 -17.38 7.69 0.64
C ILE A 438 -17.35 9.13 0.12
N ASP A 439 -16.28 9.85 0.43
CA ASP A 439 -16.03 11.20 -0.07
C ASP A 439 -15.34 11.12 -1.42
N ILE A 440 -16.08 11.41 -2.48
CA ILE A 440 -15.57 11.35 -3.85
C ILE A 440 -14.72 12.59 -4.15
N MET A 441 -15.16 13.74 -3.63
CA MET A 441 -14.46 15.01 -3.76
C MET A 441 -14.70 15.86 -2.53
N GLU A 442 -13.62 16.26 -1.89
CA GLU A 442 -13.55 17.40 -0.98
C GLU A 442 -12.39 18.30 -1.39
N ILE A 443 -12.65 19.61 -1.49
CA ILE A 443 -11.61 20.60 -1.83
C ILE A 443 -11.70 21.77 -0.86
N MET A 444 -10.58 22.09 -0.21
CA MET A 444 -10.51 23.27 0.63
C MET A 444 -10.46 24.54 -0.20
N GLY A 445 -11.34 25.50 0.05
CA GLY A 445 -11.37 26.76 -0.70
C GLY A 445 -10.10 27.61 -0.56
N GLN A 446 -9.31 27.42 0.50
CA GLN A 446 -7.97 28.05 0.63
C GLN A 446 -6.85 27.33 -0.12
N GLU A 447 -7.08 26.10 -0.60
CA GLU A 447 -6.09 25.25 -1.28
C GLU A 447 -6.74 24.55 -2.48
N THR A 448 -7.29 25.34 -3.40
CA THR A 448 -8.10 24.83 -4.52
C THR A 448 -7.31 24.06 -5.57
N ASN A 449 -6.01 23.88 -5.41
CA ASN A 449 -5.21 22.97 -6.24
C ASN A 449 -5.08 21.57 -5.62
N LYS A 450 -5.68 21.31 -4.45
CA LYS A 450 -5.60 20.03 -3.75
C LYS A 450 -6.99 19.43 -3.52
N LEU A 451 -7.12 18.18 -3.95
CA LEU A 451 -8.29 17.34 -3.82
C LEU A 451 -8.05 16.28 -2.74
N TYR A 452 -9.10 15.96 -1.99
CA TYR A 452 -9.17 14.86 -1.05
C TYR A 452 -10.28 13.89 -1.50
N GLY A 453 -10.00 12.60 -1.45
CA GLY A 453 -11.01 11.55 -1.56
C GLY A 453 -10.80 10.57 -0.41
N THR A 454 -11.87 10.29 0.33
CA THR A 454 -11.79 9.64 1.64
C THR A 454 -12.83 8.53 1.75
N VAL A 455 -12.51 7.47 2.48
CA VAL A 455 -13.52 6.58 3.07
C VAL A 455 -13.43 6.66 4.58
N HIS A 456 -14.57 6.85 5.24
CA HIS A 456 -14.67 6.71 6.70
C HIS A 456 -15.40 5.42 7.04
N TYR A 457 -14.86 4.66 8.00
CA TYR A 457 -15.40 3.36 8.37
C TYR A 457 -15.05 2.97 9.81
N GLY A 458 -15.64 1.87 10.26
CA GLY A 458 -15.15 1.15 11.42
C GLY A 458 -15.58 1.69 12.78
N ASN A 459 -15.27 0.88 13.78
CA ASN A 459 -15.32 1.26 15.18
C ASN A 459 -14.20 0.48 15.92
N PRO A 460 -13.17 1.15 16.47
CA PRO A 460 -12.97 2.60 16.47
C PRO A 460 -12.92 3.18 15.04
N HIS A 461 -13.30 4.46 14.92
CA HIS A 461 -13.28 5.20 13.67
C HIS A 461 -11.90 5.10 13.01
N SER A 462 -11.91 4.80 11.73
CA SER A 462 -10.74 4.82 10.87
C SER A 462 -11.13 5.44 9.53
N GLU A 463 -10.13 5.90 8.80
CA GLU A 463 -10.30 6.49 7.50
C GLU A 463 -9.11 6.15 6.61
N SER A 464 -9.34 6.13 5.30
CA SER A 464 -8.28 6.15 4.30
C SER A 464 -8.51 7.33 3.38
N GLN A 465 -7.50 8.19 3.28
CA GLN A 465 -7.57 9.44 2.54
C GLN A 465 -6.49 9.47 1.46
N GLY A 466 -6.93 9.62 0.22
CA GLY A 466 -6.10 9.96 -0.91
C GLY A 466 -6.04 11.46 -1.14
N THR A 467 -4.92 11.96 -1.65
CA THR A 467 -4.81 13.35 -2.10
C THR A 467 -4.28 13.46 -3.51
N TYR A 468 -4.76 14.45 -4.25
CA TYR A 468 -4.24 14.81 -5.56
C TYR A 468 -3.97 16.31 -5.63
N VAL A 469 -2.77 16.68 -6.10
CA VAL A 469 -2.33 18.08 -6.19
C VAL A 469 -2.06 18.47 -7.64
N LEU A 470 -2.82 19.43 -8.14
CA LEU A 470 -2.53 20.10 -9.41
C LEU A 470 -1.26 20.96 -9.27
N LYS A 471 -0.30 20.75 -10.17
CA LYS A 471 1.01 21.42 -10.13
C LYS A 471 1.01 22.84 -10.70
N LYS A 472 0.07 23.16 -11.59
CA LYS A 472 0.06 24.41 -12.37
C LYS A 472 -1.33 25.02 -12.55
N ASP A 473 -2.36 24.41 -11.98
CA ASP A 473 -3.77 24.76 -12.18
C ASP A 473 -4.51 24.65 -10.84
N ASN A 474 -5.78 25.05 -10.80
CA ASN A 474 -6.67 24.88 -9.65
C ASN A 474 -8.08 24.49 -10.08
N PHE A 475 -8.79 23.82 -9.18
CA PHE A 475 -10.14 23.32 -9.39
C PHE A 475 -11.22 24.43 -9.40
N ALA A 476 -10.85 25.67 -9.07
CA ALA A 476 -11.77 26.81 -9.05
C ALA A 476 -11.85 27.57 -10.39
N ASP A 477 -10.84 27.43 -11.25
CA ASP A 477 -10.76 28.12 -12.53
C ASP A 477 -11.55 27.40 -13.63
N ASN A 478 -11.52 26.07 -13.64
CA ASN A 478 -12.10 25.23 -14.68
C ASN A 478 -13.04 24.16 -14.12
N TYR A 479 -13.91 23.61 -14.98
CA TYR A 479 -14.64 22.40 -14.62
C TYR A 479 -13.71 21.19 -14.68
N HIS A 480 -13.81 20.34 -13.67
CA HIS A 480 -13.14 19.06 -13.60
C HIS A 480 -14.17 17.95 -13.39
N THR A 481 -13.80 16.73 -13.74
CA THR A 481 -14.58 15.53 -13.42
C THR A 481 -13.98 14.86 -12.20
N PHE A 482 -14.80 14.63 -11.18
CA PHE A 482 -14.41 13.91 -9.97
C PHE A 482 -15.25 12.64 -9.91
N SER A 483 -14.57 11.49 -9.83
CA SER A 483 -15.24 10.21 -9.99
C SER A 483 -14.73 9.20 -8.99
N CYS A 484 -15.62 8.30 -8.57
CA CYS A 484 -15.31 7.16 -7.72
C CYS A 484 -15.88 5.90 -8.34
N GLU A 485 -15.03 4.89 -8.54
CA GLU A 485 -15.44 3.55 -8.92
C GLU A 485 -15.47 2.66 -7.68
N TRP A 486 -16.66 2.30 -7.25
CA TRP A 486 -16.93 1.45 -6.10
C TRP A 486 -17.36 0.07 -6.55
N GLU A 487 -16.51 -0.92 -6.31
CA GLU A 487 -16.76 -2.35 -6.54
C GLU A 487 -16.77 -3.09 -5.18
N PRO A 488 -17.28 -4.34 -5.11
CA PRO A 488 -17.09 -5.15 -3.91
C PRO A 488 -15.60 -5.21 -3.54
N GLY A 489 -15.29 -4.83 -2.30
CA GLY A 489 -13.94 -4.91 -1.73
C GLY A 489 -12.87 -4.00 -2.38
N LYS A 490 -13.26 -3.02 -3.19
CA LYS A 490 -12.33 -2.01 -3.70
C LYS A 490 -13.06 -0.72 -4.07
N ILE A 491 -12.48 0.41 -3.68
CA ILE A 491 -12.93 1.75 -4.08
C ILE A 491 -11.76 2.49 -4.71
N ARG A 492 -11.96 3.12 -5.87
CA ARG A 492 -10.95 3.86 -6.64
C ARG A 492 -11.40 5.28 -6.93
N TRP A 493 -10.56 6.28 -6.70
CA TRP A 493 -10.85 7.69 -6.93
C TRP A 493 -10.08 8.26 -8.10
N TYR A 494 -10.77 9.09 -8.88
CA TYR A 494 -10.27 9.68 -10.10
C TYR A 494 -10.55 11.17 -10.15
N VAL A 495 -9.64 11.90 -10.79
CA VAL A 495 -9.87 13.27 -11.23
C VAL A 495 -9.47 13.41 -12.69
N ASP A 496 -10.39 13.86 -13.53
CA ASP A 496 -10.21 13.91 -14.99
C ASP A 496 -9.83 12.56 -15.60
N GLY A 497 -10.41 11.49 -15.04
CA GLY A 497 -10.11 10.10 -15.39
C GLY A 497 -8.81 9.57 -14.80
N ILE A 498 -8.00 10.39 -14.12
CA ILE A 498 -6.70 9.98 -13.56
C ILE A 498 -6.87 9.34 -12.19
N LEU A 499 -6.49 8.07 -12.04
CA LEU A 499 -6.50 7.40 -10.73
C LEU A 499 -5.48 8.06 -9.79
N TYR A 500 -5.92 8.45 -8.59
CA TYR A 500 -5.03 9.00 -7.56
C TYR A 500 -5.12 8.29 -6.20
N HIS A 501 -6.15 7.49 -5.97
CA HIS A 501 -6.32 6.73 -4.74
C HIS A 501 -7.08 5.43 -4.98
N GLU A 502 -6.69 4.38 -4.25
CA GLU A 502 -7.39 3.11 -4.19
C GLU A 502 -7.38 2.64 -2.73
N GLU A 503 -8.52 2.14 -2.25
CA GLU A 503 -8.66 1.53 -0.94
C GLU A 503 -9.33 0.15 -1.07
N ARG A 504 -8.90 -0.80 -0.23
CA ARG A 504 -9.37 -2.20 -0.17
C ARG A 504 -9.47 -2.75 1.25
N ASP A 505 -8.86 -2.09 2.23
CA ASP A 505 -8.71 -2.51 3.61
C ASP A 505 -9.59 -1.65 4.52
N TRP A 506 -10.83 -2.10 4.74
CA TRP A 506 -11.77 -1.50 5.69
C TRP A 506 -12.46 -2.56 6.53
N TYR A 507 -13.18 -2.11 7.55
CA TYR A 507 -13.94 -2.95 8.45
C TYR A 507 -15.12 -2.21 9.08
N SER A 508 -16.07 -2.97 9.62
CA SER A 508 -17.06 -2.47 10.58
C SER A 508 -17.13 -3.43 11.76
N THR A 509 -17.11 -2.92 12.99
CA THR A 509 -17.08 -3.74 14.22
C THR A 509 -18.15 -3.26 15.18
N THR A 510 -18.93 -4.18 15.77
CA THR A 510 -19.84 -3.85 16.88
C THR A 510 -19.09 -3.98 18.19
N VAL A 511 -19.17 -2.99 19.09
CA VAL A 511 -18.57 -3.12 20.43
C VAL A 511 -19.12 -4.35 21.13
N GLY A 512 -18.24 -5.24 21.59
CA GLY A 512 -18.62 -6.46 22.29
C GLY A 512 -19.13 -7.59 21.40
N GLN A 513 -19.04 -7.43 20.08
CA GLN A 513 -19.15 -8.51 19.08
C GLN A 513 -17.91 -8.46 18.17
N GLY A 514 -17.77 -9.40 17.23
CA GLY A 514 -16.65 -9.38 16.30
C GLY A 514 -16.83 -8.41 15.12
N THR A 515 -15.84 -8.41 14.23
CA THR A 515 -15.86 -7.65 12.99
C THR A 515 -16.87 -8.26 12.01
N VAL A 516 -17.72 -7.41 11.45
CA VAL A 516 -18.68 -7.77 10.42
C VAL A 516 -17.94 -8.26 9.18
N THR A 517 -18.52 -9.25 8.51
CA THR A 517 -17.97 -9.88 7.32
C THR A 517 -17.70 -8.84 6.23
N TYR A 518 -16.49 -8.86 5.69
CA TYR A 518 -16.08 -8.01 4.58
C TYR A 518 -16.90 -8.32 3.31
N PRO A 519 -17.32 -7.33 2.49
CA PRO A 519 -16.86 -5.93 2.44
C PRO A 519 -17.74 -4.92 3.19
N ALA A 520 -18.44 -5.31 4.25
CA ALA A 520 -19.13 -4.35 5.11
C ALA A 520 -18.17 -3.26 5.65
N PRO A 521 -18.58 -1.98 5.69
CA PRO A 521 -19.96 -1.51 5.51
C PRO A 521 -20.32 -1.08 4.07
N PHE A 522 -19.40 -1.25 3.11
CA PHE A 522 -19.58 -0.83 1.72
C PHE A 522 -20.20 -1.94 0.86
N ASP A 523 -21.23 -2.61 1.40
CA ASP A 523 -22.05 -3.64 0.77
C ASP A 523 -23.56 -3.42 0.99
N GLN A 524 -23.95 -2.16 1.15
CA GLN A 524 -25.33 -1.69 1.31
C GLN A 524 -25.64 -0.53 0.35
N GLN A 525 -26.87 -0.03 0.35
CA GLN A 525 -27.26 1.11 -0.49
C GLN A 525 -26.68 2.42 0.04
N PHE A 526 -26.14 3.24 -0.86
CA PHE A 526 -25.66 4.58 -0.58
C PHE A 526 -26.35 5.59 -1.50
N TYR A 527 -26.57 6.80 -0.99
CA TYR A 527 -27.12 7.93 -1.74
C TYR A 527 -26.07 9.04 -1.90
N MET A 528 -26.25 9.89 -2.92
CA MET A 528 -25.32 10.97 -3.24
C MET A 528 -25.67 12.25 -2.51
N ILE A 529 -24.66 13.05 -2.16
CA ILE A 529 -24.78 14.35 -1.49
C ILE A 529 -23.91 15.38 -2.20
N LEU A 530 -24.46 16.57 -2.41
CA LEU A 530 -23.75 17.77 -2.85
C LEU A 530 -23.98 18.89 -1.83
N ASN A 531 -22.91 19.49 -1.32
CA ASN A 531 -23.00 20.64 -0.43
C ASN A 531 -21.83 21.59 -0.59
N LEU A 532 -21.99 22.79 -0.04
CA LEU A 532 -20.92 23.75 0.19
C LEU A 532 -20.96 24.20 1.65
N ALA A 533 -20.07 23.69 2.48
CA ALA A 533 -19.92 24.17 3.85
C ALA A 533 -19.11 25.47 3.92
N VAL A 534 -19.33 26.23 5.00
CA VAL A 534 -18.71 27.51 5.31
C VAL A 534 -18.23 27.47 6.77
N GLY A 535 -16.92 27.44 6.98
CA GLY A 535 -16.32 27.24 8.29
C GLY A 535 -16.23 25.79 8.70
N GLY A 536 -15.80 25.55 9.93
CA GLY A 536 -15.66 24.20 10.50
C GLY A 536 -14.24 23.86 10.93
N ASN A 537 -14.12 22.76 11.67
CA ASN A 537 -12.86 22.35 12.30
C ASN A 537 -11.71 22.17 11.31
N TRP A 538 -12.00 21.63 10.11
CA TRP A 538 -10.98 21.29 9.13
C TRP A 538 -10.52 22.49 8.31
N VAL A 539 -11.45 23.21 7.70
CA VAL A 539 -11.13 24.36 6.82
C VAL A 539 -10.89 25.66 7.57
N GLY A 540 -11.29 25.74 8.84
CA GLY A 540 -11.30 26.96 9.64
C GLY A 540 -12.36 27.96 9.15
N ASN A 541 -12.55 29.03 9.91
CA ASN A 541 -13.61 30.00 9.61
C ASN A 541 -13.24 30.95 8.46
N PRO A 542 -14.23 31.48 7.71
CA PRO A 542 -14.04 32.58 6.77
C PRO A 542 -13.40 33.80 7.42
N ASP A 543 -12.65 34.54 6.63
CA ASP A 543 -12.03 35.81 7.03
C ASP A 543 -12.35 36.94 6.04
N ALA A 544 -11.69 38.09 6.19
CA ALA A 544 -11.91 39.25 5.33
C ALA A 544 -11.53 39.03 3.85
N THR A 545 -10.81 37.95 3.53
CA THR A 545 -10.41 37.59 2.15
C THR A 545 -11.41 36.65 1.48
N THR A 546 -12.42 36.18 2.20
CA THR A 546 -13.41 35.23 1.67
C THR A 546 -14.49 35.99 0.88
N ASP A 547 -14.60 35.72 -0.42
CA ASP A 547 -15.56 36.34 -1.32
C ASP A 547 -16.90 35.59 -1.33
N PHE A 548 -17.97 36.22 -0.84
CA PHE A 548 -19.33 35.67 -0.86
C PHE A 548 -20.20 36.20 -2.02
N ASP A 549 -19.70 37.19 -2.77
CA ASP A 549 -20.46 37.82 -3.84
C ASP A 549 -20.42 36.96 -5.11
N SER A 550 -19.24 36.41 -5.44
CA SER A 550 -19.02 35.63 -6.65
C SER A 550 -18.77 34.13 -6.44
N ALA A 551 -18.43 33.70 -5.22
CA ALA A 551 -18.19 32.29 -4.93
C ALA A 551 -19.47 31.44 -5.07
N ALA A 552 -19.35 30.34 -5.80
CA ALA A 552 -20.37 29.30 -5.85
C ALA A 552 -19.73 27.96 -6.20
N TYR A 553 -20.35 26.87 -5.73
CA TYR A 553 -20.09 25.53 -6.20
C TYR A 553 -21.04 25.26 -7.39
N VAL A 554 -20.46 25.07 -8.57
CA VAL A 554 -21.20 25.00 -9.84
C VAL A 554 -21.04 23.62 -10.44
N ILE A 555 -22.14 22.91 -10.62
CA ILE A 555 -22.20 21.52 -11.05
C ILE A 555 -22.88 21.44 -12.42
N ASP A 556 -22.16 20.91 -13.40
CA ASP A 556 -22.64 20.70 -14.77
C ASP A 556 -23.49 19.43 -14.87
N TYR A 557 -23.04 18.32 -14.29
CA TYR A 557 -23.83 17.10 -14.21
C TYR A 557 -23.42 16.20 -13.05
N VAL A 558 -24.32 15.27 -12.71
CA VAL A 558 -24.04 14.08 -11.89
C VAL A 558 -24.45 12.84 -12.67
N LYS A 559 -23.62 11.80 -12.65
CA LYS A 559 -23.87 10.52 -13.36
C LYS A 559 -23.53 9.32 -12.49
N VAL A 560 -24.35 8.29 -12.62
CA VAL A 560 -24.13 6.97 -12.02
C VAL A 560 -24.17 5.91 -13.09
N TYR A 561 -23.14 5.08 -13.13
CA TYR A 561 -23.05 3.92 -14.01
C TYR A 561 -22.90 2.65 -13.19
N GLN A 562 -23.41 1.52 -13.69
CA GLN A 562 -23.23 0.21 -13.06
C GLN A 562 -22.89 -0.87 -14.09
N LYS A 563 -22.18 -1.90 -13.65
CA LYS A 563 -22.02 -3.15 -14.40
C LYS A 563 -23.27 -4.02 -14.29
N ASP A 564 -23.42 -4.97 -15.22
CA ASP A 564 -24.50 -5.98 -15.16
C ASP A 564 -24.40 -6.87 -13.91
N SER A 565 -23.19 -7.08 -13.41
CA SER A 565 -22.92 -7.89 -12.22
C SER A 565 -21.55 -7.57 -11.62
N TYR A 566 -21.39 -7.80 -10.32
CA TYR A 566 -20.12 -7.69 -9.60
C TYR A 566 -19.72 -9.04 -8.99
N ASP A 567 -18.42 -9.29 -8.87
CA ASP A 567 -17.91 -10.44 -8.10
C ASP A 567 -17.84 -10.06 -6.62
N GLU A 568 -18.84 -10.47 -5.85
CA GLU A 568 -18.90 -10.24 -4.40
C GLU A 568 -18.07 -11.23 -3.57
N ASN A 569 -17.37 -12.19 -4.21
CA ASN A 569 -16.50 -13.15 -3.50
C ASN A 569 -15.16 -12.51 -3.14
N VAL A 570 -15.22 -11.47 -2.33
CA VAL A 570 -14.06 -10.67 -1.93
C VAL A 570 -13.67 -10.97 -0.51
N THR A 571 -12.37 -10.92 -0.25
CA THR A 571 -11.79 -11.07 1.08
C THR A 571 -11.00 -9.81 1.38
N ARG A 572 -11.09 -9.35 2.62
CA ARG A 572 -10.27 -8.23 3.09
C ARG A 572 -8.79 -8.56 2.87
N PRO A 573 -7.98 -7.65 2.32
CA PRO A 573 -6.54 -7.85 2.20
C PRO A 573 -5.92 -8.14 3.58
N ILE A 574 -4.99 -9.09 3.62
CA ILE A 574 -4.20 -9.36 4.84
C ILE A 574 -3.11 -8.30 4.92
N LYS A 575 -3.18 -7.44 5.93
CA LYS A 575 -2.09 -6.51 6.26
C LYS A 575 -1.00 -7.27 7.02
N GLU A 576 0.06 -7.67 6.33
CA GLU A 576 1.21 -8.30 6.98
C GLU A 576 1.94 -7.28 7.86
N VAL A 577 1.98 -7.54 9.17
CA VAL A 577 2.74 -6.74 10.12
C VAL A 577 4.16 -7.30 10.18
N VAL A 578 5.10 -6.57 9.58
CA VAL A 578 6.53 -6.92 9.62
C VAL A 578 7.11 -6.46 10.96
N LEU A 579 7.45 -7.42 11.81
CA LEU A 579 8.07 -7.16 13.11
C LEU A 579 9.60 -7.21 12.97
N ARG A 580 10.27 -6.10 13.27
CA ARG A 580 11.75 -6.08 13.33
C ARG A 580 12.27 -6.97 14.46
N ASP A 581 13.46 -7.51 14.28
CA ASP A 581 14.16 -8.22 15.34
C ASP A 581 14.61 -7.26 16.45
N PRO A 582 14.73 -7.73 17.71
CA PRO A 582 15.34 -6.93 18.76
C PRO A 582 16.84 -6.75 18.53
N ASP A 583 17.47 -5.91 19.35
CA ASP A 583 18.93 -5.83 19.39
C ASP A 583 19.59 -7.16 19.86
N ASN A 584 20.92 -7.21 19.86
CA ASN A 584 21.70 -8.38 20.28
C ASN A 584 21.44 -8.81 21.74
N ASN A 585 20.86 -7.94 22.58
CA ASN A 585 20.50 -8.21 23.96
C ASN A 585 19.02 -8.56 24.14
N GLY A 586 18.28 -8.73 23.04
CA GLY A 586 16.85 -9.00 23.03
C GLY A 586 16.00 -7.79 23.39
N ASN A 587 16.55 -6.58 23.34
CA ASN A 587 15.85 -5.33 23.62
C ASN A 587 15.23 -4.73 22.35
N TYR A 588 13.95 -4.43 22.40
CA TYR A 588 13.26 -3.70 21.34
C TYR A 588 13.40 -2.17 21.47
N ILE A 589 13.88 -1.67 22.61
CA ILE A 589 14.16 -0.25 22.82
C ILE A 589 15.53 0.10 22.22
N ASN A 590 15.53 1.00 21.25
CA ASN A 590 16.71 1.65 20.71
C ASN A 590 17.27 2.64 21.75
N ASN A 591 18.61 2.67 21.90
CA ASN A 591 19.31 3.55 22.83
C ASN A 591 18.71 3.57 24.26
N GLY A 592 18.28 2.39 24.76
CA GLY A 592 17.67 2.30 26.09
C GLY A 592 18.64 2.56 27.24
N ASP A 593 19.94 2.47 27.00
CA ASP A 593 20.99 2.81 27.96
C ASP A 593 21.42 4.29 27.90
N PHE A 594 20.83 5.07 26.99
CA PHE A 594 21.15 6.47 26.74
C PHE A 594 22.65 6.75 26.56
N SER A 595 23.39 5.79 25.97
CA SER A 595 24.81 5.94 25.65
C SER A 595 25.06 6.89 24.47
N ILE A 596 24.05 7.11 23.64
CA ILE A 596 24.06 8.03 22.51
C ILE A 596 23.25 9.28 22.88
N ILE A 597 23.83 10.47 22.64
CA ILE A 597 23.10 11.74 22.75
C ILE A 597 22.30 11.93 21.45
N GLU A 598 20.98 12.03 21.59
CA GLU A 598 20.03 12.19 20.48
C GLU A 598 19.39 13.58 20.50
N ASP A 599 18.86 14.01 19.34
CA ASP A 599 17.99 15.18 19.24
C ASP A 599 16.55 14.76 19.54
N LEU A 600 16.07 15.09 20.74
CA LEU A 600 14.76 14.66 21.25
C LEU A 600 13.55 15.31 20.55
N ASN A 601 13.79 16.18 19.54
CA ASN A 601 12.74 16.88 18.80
C ASN A 601 12.41 16.25 17.44
N ASN A 602 13.24 15.31 16.95
CA ASN A 602 12.99 14.63 15.69
C ASN A 602 12.18 13.33 15.92
N ASP A 603 11.90 12.61 14.82
CA ASP A 603 11.16 11.34 14.87
C ASP A 603 12.09 10.11 14.92
N ASP A 604 13.41 10.32 15.06
CA ASP A 604 14.42 9.27 15.05
C ASP A 604 14.81 8.88 16.50
N GLY A 605 14.17 7.86 17.07
CA GLY A 605 14.53 7.30 18.38
C GLY A 605 13.69 7.85 19.54
N TRP A 606 14.34 8.39 20.57
CA TRP A 606 13.64 8.97 21.72
C TRP A 606 13.07 10.35 21.39
N LYS A 607 11.78 10.55 21.71
CA LYS A 607 11.11 11.84 21.51
C LYS A 607 10.59 12.39 22.82
N PHE A 608 10.87 13.67 23.07
CA PHE A 608 10.37 14.40 24.23
C PHE A 608 9.37 15.47 23.78
N MET A 609 8.22 15.52 24.45
CA MET A 609 7.12 16.38 24.04
C MET A 609 6.50 17.08 25.25
N THR A 610 6.04 18.31 25.02
CA THR A 610 5.22 19.05 25.96
C THR A 610 3.93 19.51 25.29
N ALA A 611 2.83 19.53 26.04
CA ALA A 611 1.51 19.91 25.55
C ALA A 611 0.64 20.45 26.70
N LEU A 612 -0.44 21.17 26.35
CA LEU A 612 -1.49 21.56 27.29
C LEU A 612 -0.94 22.17 28.60
N GLU A 613 -0.18 23.26 28.42
CA GLU A 613 0.51 24.03 29.49
C GLU A 613 1.70 23.33 30.16
N GLY A 614 2.06 22.12 29.74
CA GLY A 614 3.30 21.48 30.18
C GLY A 614 4.52 22.26 29.70
N GLU A 615 5.46 22.50 30.61
CA GLU A 615 6.74 23.14 30.32
C GLU A 615 7.84 22.34 30.98
N ALA A 616 8.72 21.74 30.18
CA ALA A 616 9.82 20.93 30.64
C ALA A 616 10.91 20.88 29.58
N VAL A 617 12.12 20.51 30.00
CA VAL A 617 13.26 20.24 29.11
C VAL A 617 13.81 18.87 29.43
N ALA A 618 14.31 18.19 28.41
CA ALA A 618 14.97 16.89 28.54
C ALA A 618 16.36 16.94 27.92
N SER A 619 17.31 16.21 28.51
CA SER A 619 18.66 16.06 27.97
C SER A 619 19.22 14.70 28.31
N ILE A 620 20.01 14.14 27.40
CA ILE A 620 20.73 12.89 27.64
C ILE A 620 22.15 13.21 28.09
N SER A 621 22.54 12.71 29.27
CA SER A 621 23.91 12.81 29.77
C SER A 621 24.23 11.71 30.77
N ASN A 622 25.49 11.27 30.82
CA ASN A 622 25.96 10.24 31.75
C ASN A 622 25.13 8.93 31.72
N ASN A 623 24.70 8.50 30.53
CA ASN A 623 23.88 7.30 30.33
C ASN A 623 22.52 7.37 31.04
N GLU A 624 21.99 8.57 31.25
CA GLU A 624 20.66 8.83 31.76
C GLU A 624 19.98 9.90 30.89
N ILE A 625 18.67 9.82 30.75
CA ILE A 625 17.87 10.98 30.35
C ILE A 625 17.43 11.73 31.61
N ILE A 626 17.66 13.04 31.60
CA ILE A 626 17.35 13.97 32.69
C ILE A 626 16.24 14.88 32.20
N ILE A 627 15.14 14.94 32.95
CA ILE A 627 13.95 15.70 32.60
C ILE A 627 13.68 16.69 33.73
N THR A 628 13.74 17.98 33.39
CA THR A 628 13.49 19.09 34.31
C THR A 628 12.17 19.74 33.98
N THR A 629 11.21 19.62 34.89
CA THR A 629 9.86 20.16 34.72
C THR A 629 9.75 21.54 35.37
N SER A 630 9.25 22.53 34.62
CA SER A 630 8.89 23.85 35.16
C SER A 630 7.39 23.95 35.42
N ASN A 631 6.58 23.35 34.55
CA ASN A 631 5.13 23.24 34.70
C ASN A 631 4.67 21.83 34.29
N ALA A 632 3.91 21.14 35.15
CA ALA A 632 3.41 19.80 34.86
C ALA A 632 2.19 19.80 33.93
N GLY A 633 1.60 20.96 33.64
CA GLY A 633 0.42 21.07 32.78
C GLY A 633 -0.83 20.41 33.37
N THR A 634 -1.84 20.22 32.52
CA THR A 634 -3.21 19.89 32.94
C THR A 634 -3.59 18.42 32.79
N VAL A 635 -2.85 17.62 32.01
CA VAL A 635 -3.11 16.19 31.78
C VAL A 635 -1.82 15.36 31.88
N ASP A 636 -1.94 14.05 32.07
CA ASP A 636 -0.78 13.17 32.32
C ASP A 636 0.31 13.24 31.23
N TYR A 637 -0.09 13.42 29.96
CA TYR A 637 0.81 13.52 28.81
C TYR A 637 1.27 14.95 28.51
N SER A 638 0.94 15.94 29.36
CA SER A 638 1.41 17.33 29.21
C SER A 638 2.93 17.44 29.21
N VAL A 639 3.62 16.50 29.86
CA VAL A 639 5.07 16.30 29.79
C VAL A 639 5.31 14.81 29.54
N GLN A 640 5.92 14.47 28.41
CA GLN A 640 5.98 13.09 27.95
C GLN A 640 7.33 12.75 27.29
N LEU A 641 7.87 11.58 27.63
CA LEU A 641 8.96 10.93 26.91
C LEU A 641 8.43 9.66 26.24
N VAL A 642 8.69 9.48 24.95
CA VAL A 642 8.21 8.32 24.19
C VAL A 642 9.29 7.67 23.33
N GLN A 643 9.10 6.38 23.05
CA GLN A 643 9.77 5.69 21.95
C GLN A 643 8.73 4.90 21.14
N ALA A 644 8.64 5.19 19.84
CA ALA A 644 7.72 4.55 18.90
C ALA A 644 8.35 3.33 18.21
N ASP A 645 7.67 2.77 17.19
CA ASP A 645 8.15 1.66 16.36
C ASP A 645 8.59 0.40 17.13
N ILE A 646 7.86 0.09 18.20
CA ILE A 646 8.09 -1.09 19.04
C ILE A 646 7.27 -2.27 18.49
N PRO A 647 7.93 -3.32 17.96
CA PRO A 647 7.24 -4.49 17.42
C PRO A 647 6.69 -5.39 18.54
N LEU A 648 5.39 -5.62 18.52
CA LEU A 648 4.65 -6.42 19.49
C LEU A 648 3.85 -7.51 18.76
N GLU A 649 4.11 -8.78 19.09
CA GLU A 649 3.47 -9.95 18.50
C GLU A 649 2.25 -10.36 19.31
N LYS A 650 1.09 -10.54 18.65
CA LYS A 650 -0.14 -11.06 19.30
C LYS A 650 0.15 -12.36 20.04
N GLY A 651 -0.32 -12.46 21.27
CA GLY A 651 -0.18 -13.61 22.15
C GLY A 651 1.16 -13.71 22.87
N ALA A 652 2.19 -12.99 22.44
CA ALA A 652 3.49 -13.00 23.12
C ALA A 652 3.45 -12.20 24.43
N THR A 653 4.34 -12.58 25.36
CA THR A 653 4.52 -11.88 26.64
C THR A 653 5.80 -11.07 26.62
N TYR A 654 5.71 -9.84 27.09
CA TYR A 654 6.78 -8.85 27.10
C TYR A 654 7.04 -8.35 28.51
N THR A 655 8.28 -7.92 28.74
CA THR A 655 8.68 -7.24 29.97
C THR A 655 9.21 -5.85 29.63
N VAL A 656 8.61 -4.82 30.24
CA VAL A 656 9.12 -3.45 30.28
C VAL A 656 9.99 -3.31 31.52
N SER A 657 11.22 -2.83 31.39
CA SER A 657 12.11 -2.53 32.52
C SER A 657 12.78 -1.19 32.36
N PHE A 658 13.08 -0.52 33.47
CA PHE A 658 13.91 0.70 33.49
C PHE A 658 14.38 0.99 34.91
N ASP A 659 15.47 1.74 35.03
CA ASP A 659 15.92 2.31 36.29
C ASP A 659 15.53 3.79 36.35
N ALA A 660 14.97 4.24 37.47
CA ALA A 660 14.62 5.64 37.64
C ALA A 660 14.81 6.15 39.07
N LYS A 661 14.98 7.47 39.19
CA LYS A 661 14.96 8.27 40.44
C LYS A 661 14.39 9.64 40.15
N ALA A 662 14.05 10.37 41.20
CA ALA A 662 13.68 11.79 41.12
C ALA A 662 14.46 12.62 42.13
N SER A 663 14.61 13.94 41.90
CA SER A 663 15.31 14.81 42.87
C SER A 663 14.54 14.98 44.19
N GLU A 664 13.22 14.78 44.15
CA GLU A 664 12.33 14.62 45.29
C GLU A 664 11.28 13.55 44.95
N ALA A 665 10.69 12.91 45.97
CA ALA A 665 9.70 11.85 45.75
C ALA A 665 8.51 12.36 44.90
N ARG A 666 8.23 11.66 43.79
CA ARG A 666 7.11 11.95 42.89
C ARG A 666 6.74 10.72 42.10
N SER A 667 5.59 10.77 41.45
CA SER A 667 5.16 9.70 40.55
C SER A 667 5.26 10.10 39.08
N LEU A 668 5.33 9.08 38.22
CA LEU A 668 5.06 9.15 36.79
C LEU A 668 4.16 7.97 36.39
N LYS A 669 3.60 7.99 35.18
CA LYS A 669 2.88 6.84 34.60
C LYS A 669 3.68 6.24 33.44
N VAL A 670 3.80 4.92 33.41
CA VAL A 670 4.40 4.18 32.29
C VAL A 670 3.35 3.34 31.58
N ALA A 671 3.32 3.37 30.25
CA ALA A 671 2.36 2.62 29.43
C ALA A 671 2.99 2.14 28.12
N VAL A 672 2.40 1.13 27.49
CA VAL A 672 2.68 0.75 26.11
C VAL A 672 1.38 0.86 25.33
N LYS A 673 1.34 1.70 24.29
CA LYS A 673 0.12 2.06 23.56
C LYS A 673 0.28 1.94 22.04
N ALA A 674 -0.85 2.00 21.34
CA ALA A 674 -0.95 1.98 19.88
C ALA A 674 -1.31 3.37 19.33
N PRO A 675 -0.34 4.22 18.96
CA PRO A 675 -0.61 5.59 18.55
C PRO A 675 -1.52 5.70 17.32
N ASP A 676 -1.49 4.69 16.44
CA ASP A 676 -2.26 4.60 15.20
C ASP A 676 -3.54 3.72 15.34
N ARG A 677 -3.83 3.20 16.54
CA ARG A 677 -5.05 2.42 16.83
C ARG A 677 -5.85 3.01 17.98
N GLY A 678 -6.13 4.31 17.88
CA GLY A 678 -6.91 5.05 18.87
C GLY A 678 -6.27 5.06 20.27
N TYR A 679 -4.94 4.99 20.36
CA TYR A 679 -4.20 4.92 21.62
C TYR A 679 -4.56 3.73 22.51
N THR A 680 -4.97 2.62 21.90
CA THR A 680 -5.23 1.35 22.60
C THR A 680 -4.06 1.00 23.52
N GLU A 681 -4.35 0.73 24.79
CA GLU A 681 -3.32 0.35 25.76
C GLU A 681 -3.00 -1.15 25.64
N TYR A 682 -1.80 -1.47 25.19
CA TYR A 682 -1.27 -2.85 25.19
C TYR A 682 -0.76 -3.26 26.57
N MET A 683 -0.11 -2.33 27.26
CA MET A 683 0.14 -2.43 28.70
C MET A 683 -0.66 -1.34 29.40
N THR A 684 -1.62 -1.75 30.23
CA THR A 684 -2.37 -0.82 31.08
C THR A 684 -1.42 0.07 31.86
N ALA A 685 -1.68 1.38 31.84
CA ALA A 685 -0.81 2.37 32.48
C ALA A 685 -0.52 2.01 33.95
N LYS A 686 0.75 2.07 34.34
CA LYS A 686 1.22 1.83 35.71
C LYS A 686 1.71 3.13 36.32
N THR A 687 1.19 3.48 37.49
CA THR A 687 1.78 4.54 38.32
C THR A 687 3.05 4.02 38.96
N VAL A 688 4.14 4.76 38.81
CA VAL A 688 5.48 4.45 39.29
C VAL A 688 5.85 5.50 40.32
N GLU A 689 6.04 5.07 41.58
CA GLU A 689 6.49 5.95 42.66
C GLU A 689 8.02 6.02 42.65
N LEU A 690 8.57 7.19 42.36
CA LEU A 690 10.01 7.46 42.35
C LEU A 690 10.46 8.00 43.69
N THR A 691 11.65 7.57 44.12
CA THR A 691 12.35 8.11 45.29
C THR A 691 13.63 8.82 44.85
N THR A 692 14.37 9.37 45.82
CA THR A 692 15.69 9.96 45.58
C THR A 692 16.75 8.92 45.25
N ASP A 693 16.51 7.66 45.62
CA ASP A 693 17.39 6.54 45.30
C ASP A 693 17.01 5.96 43.93
N LYS A 694 18.01 5.53 43.16
CA LYS A 694 17.77 4.83 41.89
C LYS A 694 17.19 3.45 42.19
N ASN A 695 16.01 3.19 41.64
CA ASN A 695 15.32 1.91 41.75
C ASN A 695 15.08 1.31 40.36
N ALA A 696 15.08 -0.02 40.30
CA ALA A 696 14.73 -0.78 39.11
C ALA A 696 13.24 -1.13 39.12
N TYR A 697 12.55 -0.86 38.02
CA TYR A 697 11.13 -1.14 37.83
C TYR A 697 10.95 -2.13 36.70
N VAL A 698 10.06 -3.11 36.89
CA VAL A 698 9.82 -4.19 35.94
C VAL A 698 8.32 -4.51 35.89
N TYR A 699 7.77 -4.50 34.69
CA TYR A 699 6.35 -4.79 34.43
C TYR A 699 6.22 -5.82 33.30
N GLU A 700 5.38 -6.84 33.50
CA GLU A 700 5.05 -7.84 32.48
C GLU A 700 3.67 -7.52 31.89
N PHE A 701 3.53 -7.69 30.57
CA PHE A 701 2.24 -7.67 29.89
C PHE A 701 2.18 -8.70 28.76
N LYS A 702 0.99 -9.22 28.49
CA LYS A 702 0.71 -10.06 27.33
C LYS A 702 0.04 -9.22 26.26
N MET A 703 0.54 -9.31 25.03
CA MET A 703 0.00 -8.59 23.89
C MET A 703 -1.27 -9.32 23.41
N GLU A 704 -2.45 -8.91 23.89
CA GLU A 704 -3.71 -9.57 23.51
C GLU A 704 -4.26 -9.06 22.17
N SER A 705 -3.93 -7.82 21.80
CA SER A 705 -4.32 -7.20 20.53
C SER A 705 -3.58 -7.81 19.33
N ASP A 706 -4.09 -7.58 18.12
CA ASP A 706 -3.40 -7.97 16.89
C ASP A 706 -2.00 -7.40 16.81
N SER A 707 -1.07 -8.17 16.23
CA SER A 707 0.35 -7.82 16.13
C SER A 707 0.51 -6.40 15.59
N ASP A 708 1.50 -5.69 16.10
CA ASP A 708 1.72 -4.28 15.80
C ASP A 708 3.20 -3.97 15.66
N SER A 709 3.60 -3.36 14.55
CA SER A 709 4.97 -2.89 14.34
C SER A 709 5.23 -1.52 14.96
N ASN A 710 4.17 -0.78 15.31
CA ASN A 710 4.21 0.61 15.75
C ASN A 710 3.76 0.80 17.21
N GLY A 711 4.01 -0.18 18.08
CA GLY A 711 3.80 0.01 19.51
C GLY A 711 4.65 1.17 20.05
N ARG A 712 4.16 1.86 21.08
CA ARG A 712 4.83 3.02 21.67
C ARG A 712 4.97 2.89 23.18
N LEU A 713 6.18 2.99 23.70
CA LEU A 713 6.45 3.12 25.13
C LEU A 713 6.32 4.58 25.54
N GLU A 714 5.62 4.85 26.63
CA GLU A 714 5.37 6.20 27.13
C GLU A 714 5.73 6.32 28.61
N PHE A 715 6.46 7.38 28.95
CA PHE A 715 6.60 7.91 30.31
C PHE A 715 5.87 9.25 30.38
N ASN A 716 4.78 9.28 31.14
CA ASN A 716 3.85 10.39 31.30
C ASN A 716 4.06 11.04 32.66
N MET A 717 4.32 12.34 32.68
CA MET A 717 4.89 13.05 33.83
C MET A 717 4.15 14.35 34.14
N GLY A 718 3.06 14.62 33.41
CA GLY A 718 2.19 15.78 33.61
C GLY A 718 1.11 15.57 34.66
N ALA A 719 0.25 16.58 34.85
CA ALA A 719 -0.87 16.58 35.82
C ALA A 719 -0.51 16.11 37.24
N THR A 720 0.71 16.41 37.68
CA THR A 720 1.18 16.07 39.03
C THR A 720 1.62 17.32 39.77
N ALA A 721 1.47 17.29 41.10
CA ALA A 721 1.80 18.43 41.96
C ALA A 721 3.32 18.68 42.06
N SER A 722 4.13 17.65 41.83
CA SER A 722 5.59 17.75 41.93
C SER A 722 6.23 18.00 40.57
N THR A 723 7.15 18.95 40.50
CA THR A 723 7.98 19.24 39.32
C THR A 723 9.41 18.75 39.45
N ALA A 724 9.72 17.95 40.48
CA ALA A 724 11.08 17.48 40.76
C ALA A 724 11.70 16.75 39.56
N ASP A 725 12.98 17.00 39.28
CA ASP A 725 13.69 16.41 38.14
C ASP A 725 13.60 14.89 38.17
N ILE A 726 13.41 14.27 37.00
CA ILE A 726 13.36 12.81 36.82
C ILE A 726 14.57 12.35 36.01
N TYR A 727 15.15 11.23 36.44
CA TYR A 727 16.29 10.59 35.82
C TYR A 727 15.89 9.16 35.44
N ILE A 728 16.05 8.77 34.17
CA ILE A 728 15.71 7.44 33.67
C ILE A 728 16.91 6.84 32.94
N SER A 729 17.15 5.54 33.12
CA SER A 729 18.24 4.79 32.48
C SER A 729 17.85 3.32 32.28
N ASN A 730 18.63 2.59 31.48
CA ASN A 730 18.51 1.12 31.30
C ASN A 730 17.10 0.66 30.88
N VAL A 731 16.47 1.41 29.99
CA VAL A 731 15.12 1.12 29.50
C VAL A 731 15.15 -0.06 28.55
N SER A 732 14.25 -1.03 28.75
CA SER A 732 14.13 -2.17 27.87
C SER A 732 12.70 -2.65 27.71
N ILE A 733 12.39 -3.17 26.53
CA ILE A 733 11.23 -4.02 26.27
C ILE A 733 11.76 -5.31 25.66
N LYS A 734 11.53 -6.44 26.33
CA LYS A 734 12.00 -7.75 25.87
C LYS A 734 10.86 -8.74 25.77
N LYS A 735 10.83 -9.52 24.69
CA LYS A 735 9.92 -10.66 24.55
C LYS A 735 10.41 -11.79 25.45
N THR A 736 9.63 -12.15 26.45
CA THR A 736 9.99 -13.19 27.45
C THR A 736 9.31 -14.52 27.17
N LYS A 737 8.17 -14.52 26.49
CA LYS A 737 7.49 -15.74 26.02
C LYS A 737 6.92 -15.51 24.62
N PRO A 738 7.14 -16.43 23.66
CA PRO A 738 6.50 -16.36 22.35
C PRO A 738 4.99 -16.60 22.47
N ALA A 739 4.24 -16.26 21.42
CA ALA A 739 2.83 -16.61 21.32
C ALA A 739 2.65 -18.14 21.38
N ASP A 740 1.66 -18.62 22.14
CA ASP A 740 1.29 -20.03 22.15
C ASP A 740 0.31 -20.32 20.99
N PRO A 741 0.74 -21.04 19.93
CA PRO A 741 -0.11 -21.31 18.78
C PRO A 741 -1.28 -22.26 19.10
N SER A 742 -1.26 -22.92 20.27
CA SER A 742 -2.31 -23.83 20.72
C SER A 742 -3.33 -23.15 21.66
N GLN A 743 -3.04 -21.93 22.10
CA GLN A 743 -3.93 -21.19 22.99
C GLN A 743 -5.21 -20.81 22.24
N LYS A 744 -6.32 -21.43 22.61
CA LYS A 744 -7.64 -21.03 22.14
C LYS A 744 -8.05 -19.73 22.85
N GLU A 745 -8.68 -18.83 22.12
CA GLU A 745 -9.33 -17.66 22.73
C GLU A 745 -10.32 -18.11 23.81
N VAL A 746 -10.21 -17.51 24.99
CA VAL A 746 -11.15 -17.75 26.08
C VAL A 746 -12.43 -17.02 25.75
N LYS A 747 -13.46 -17.77 25.34
CA LYS A 747 -14.80 -17.22 25.09
C LYS A 747 -15.40 -16.71 26.40
N THR A 748 -15.82 -15.45 26.41
CA THR A 748 -16.54 -14.76 27.47
C THR A 748 -18.03 -14.61 27.10
N ILE A 749 -18.81 -14.00 27.97
CA ILE A 749 -20.21 -13.65 27.66
C ILE A 749 -20.17 -12.44 26.71
N LEU A 750 -20.94 -12.48 25.62
CA LEU A 750 -21.07 -11.36 24.68
C LEU A 750 -21.82 -10.19 25.33
N ALA A 751 -21.66 -8.99 24.79
CA ALA A 751 -22.28 -7.78 25.37
C ALA A 751 -23.82 -7.83 25.42
N ASP A 752 -24.45 -8.63 24.56
CA ASP A 752 -25.89 -8.90 24.53
C ASP A 752 -26.33 -9.98 25.54
N GLY A 753 -25.39 -10.54 26.31
CA GLY A 753 -25.61 -11.63 27.27
C GLY A 753 -25.59 -13.02 26.64
N ASN A 754 -25.33 -13.16 25.35
CA ASN A 754 -25.33 -14.43 24.64
C ASN A 754 -24.00 -15.18 24.84
N TYR A 755 -24.06 -16.51 24.77
CA TYR A 755 -22.90 -17.40 24.80
C TYR A 755 -22.61 -18.00 23.41
N VAL A 756 -23.54 -17.87 22.47
CA VAL A 756 -23.38 -18.31 21.08
C VAL A 756 -22.72 -17.19 20.29
N TYR A 757 -21.44 -17.39 19.99
CA TYR A 757 -20.66 -16.50 19.14
C TYR A 757 -21.16 -16.56 17.70
N ASN A 758 -21.26 -15.38 17.06
CA ASN A 758 -21.76 -15.23 15.69
C ASN A 758 -23.11 -15.94 15.46
N GLY A 759 -24.03 -15.85 16.44
CA GLY A 759 -25.38 -16.40 16.32
C GLY A 759 -26.23 -15.72 15.25
N GLY A 760 -25.88 -14.48 14.87
CA GLY A 760 -26.52 -13.71 13.81
C GLY A 760 -25.92 -13.95 12.41
N PHE A 761 -24.87 -14.76 12.30
CA PHE A 761 -24.15 -15.00 11.04
C PHE A 761 -23.74 -13.70 10.34
N GLN A 762 -23.11 -12.81 11.09
CA GLN A 762 -22.61 -11.52 10.59
C GLN A 762 -21.07 -11.48 10.50
N GLU A 763 -20.36 -12.46 11.05
CA GLU A 763 -18.89 -12.44 11.20
C GLU A 763 -18.17 -13.55 10.40
N GLY A 764 -16.94 -13.25 9.96
CA GLY A 764 -16.01 -14.18 9.32
C GLY A 764 -16.29 -14.55 7.87
N ASP A 765 -15.36 -15.29 7.26
CA ASP A 765 -15.49 -15.71 5.87
C ASP A 765 -16.80 -16.47 5.63
N ALA A 766 -17.55 -16.05 4.63
CA ALA A 766 -18.88 -16.56 4.32
C ALA A 766 -19.85 -16.53 5.50
N TYR A 767 -19.66 -15.59 6.44
CA TYR A 767 -20.51 -15.34 7.60
C TYR A 767 -20.49 -16.43 8.68
N LEU A 768 -19.47 -17.30 8.67
CA LEU A 768 -19.41 -18.52 9.46
C LEU A 768 -18.33 -18.52 10.55
N ALA A 769 -17.85 -17.35 11.01
CA ALA A 769 -16.94 -17.30 12.15
C ALA A 769 -17.50 -18.11 13.33
N TYR A 770 -16.63 -18.84 14.04
CA TYR A 770 -16.96 -19.70 15.18
C TYR A 770 -17.86 -20.92 14.89
N TRP A 771 -18.33 -21.12 13.65
CA TRP A 771 -19.10 -22.29 13.25
C TRP A 771 -18.22 -23.31 12.52
N GLU A 772 -18.34 -24.58 12.91
CA GLU A 772 -17.69 -25.71 12.22
C GLU A 772 -18.73 -26.48 11.42
N ILE A 773 -18.49 -26.63 10.11
CA ILE A 773 -19.39 -27.37 9.22
C ILE A 773 -18.86 -28.79 9.03
N ILE A 774 -19.58 -29.77 9.54
CA ILE A 774 -19.32 -31.19 9.29
C ILE A 774 -20.21 -31.63 8.11
N ASN A 775 -19.62 -31.65 6.91
CA ASN A 775 -20.35 -31.94 5.68
C ASN A 775 -20.17 -33.39 5.21
N ASN A 776 -20.89 -34.33 5.85
CA ASN A 776 -20.79 -35.76 5.55
C ASN A 776 -21.45 -36.18 4.22
N VAL A 777 -22.14 -35.28 3.52
CA VAL A 777 -22.95 -35.58 2.33
C VAL A 777 -22.72 -34.64 1.15
N GLN A 778 -21.64 -33.83 1.17
CA GLN A 778 -21.32 -32.83 0.13
C GLN A 778 -22.46 -31.81 -0.13
N ALA A 779 -23.20 -31.40 0.91
CA ALA A 779 -24.19 -30.33 0.81
C ALA A 779 -23.52 -28.96 0.61
N SER A 780 -24.15 -28.06 -0.15
CA SER A 780 -23.76 -26.64 -0.18
C SER A 780 -24.27 -25.94 1.09
N VAL A 781 -23.41 -25.17 1.76
CA VAL A 781 -23.78 -24.33 2.91
C VAL A 781 -23.51 -22.88 2.55
N SER A 782 -24.51 -22.03 2.79
CA SER A 782 -24.44 -20.59 2.55
C SER A 782 -25.34 -19.88 3.56
N VAL A 783 -24.96 -18.68 3.97
CA VAL A 783 -25.80 -17.78 4.77
C VAL A 783 -26.53 -16.84 3.80
N THR A 784 -27.84 -16.75 3.92
CA THR A 784 -28.67 -15.84 3.12
C THR A 784 -28.58 -14.43 3.68
N LYS A 785 -28.30 -13.43 2.82
CA LYS A 785 -28.22 -12.02 3.22
C LYS A 785 -29.60 -11.33 3.37
N GLU A 786 -30.69 -12.01 3.01
CA GLU A 786 -32.02 -11.39 2.80
C GLU A 786 -32.70 -10.77 4.04
N ASN A 787 -32.16 -10.89 5.26
CA ASN A 787 -32.73 -10.25 6.46
C ASN A 787 -31.65 -9.92 7.51
N MET A 788 -30.46 -9.46 7.09
CA MET A 788 -29.44 -8.98 8.05
C MET A 788 -29.66 -7.52 8.50
N ALA A 789 -30.80 -6.92 8.13
CA ALA A 789 -31.27 -5.61 8.57
C ALA A 789 -32.11 -5.68 9.86
#